data_AF-A0A388KGE3-F1
#
_entry.id   AF-A0A388KGE3-F1
#
_cell.length_a   1.000
_cell.length_b   1.000
_cell.length_c   1.000
_cell.angle_alpha   90.00
_cell.angle_beta   90.00
_cell.angle_gamma   90.00
#
_symmetry.space_group_name_H-M   'P 1'
#
loop_
_entity.id
_entity.type
_entity.pdbx_description
1 polymer ?
#
loop_
_entity_poly.entity_id
_entity_poly.type
_entity_poly.pdbx_seq_one_letter_code
_entity_poly.pdbx_strand_id
1 'polypeptide(L)'
;MKISYCRDMIGSILTPDSPFATINNASNMAMASSDSSDCSQCSQCSVVDEFIDFMNNSWTPFHATLEAEKILTAAGYARLSERRAWQLKRGGKYYITRNMSSIVAFAIGEKFEAGEGFFVVGAHTDSPCPKLKPISKLSRPNFLLVGVQPYGDGVWHTWFDRDLSVAGRVLVRRRVERETFEEIKNRKVGEGGTTKGGCFGGGESRTTRNAGLLANAKTQGSPALASVIKQELVMIRRPIMRIPTLAIHLDRPSNDKGICVNFQRDMGVLLATSIKSEMNQHKAMASRSGKGKPLLATTRNNKHEVLEECHGTCKGSSFIHAKDRGRSSAKNSPAVVTTMVRKVEGDEGCSHHHPLLLQLLADELKCKPSDICDFDLCVCDTQPSAIGGALDEFILSGRLDNLPMSFCAAKALAESTAAPDALANESGVRMIGLFDNEEVGSVSAQGASSTLISGVIRRVTEWATTSSMHATPSGLEGLVAQSCRRSFLVSADMAHAVHPNYVHRHDEVHQPMMHGGLVIKHNANQDYATSAATASVFREIGYRMSLPIQDYVNRCDIKGGSTIGPLVAAQLGIPTVDVGAPMLSMHSIREMCSADDIDHAFQHFKAYFETVGDMLLEMMRGQRGVNRGGEERDGGDKSRCLHVWILKHEEKEEGGGGGGGGGGGGGGVGNR
;
A
#
# COMPACT_ATOMS: atom_id res chain seq x y z
N MET A 1 37.00 -10.06 3.82
CA MET A 1 37.63 -10.10 5.17
C MET A 1 36.57 -10.54 6.17
N LYS A 2 36.88 -11.49 7.04
CA LYS A 2 35.93 -12.17 7.94
C LYS A 2 35.44 -11.23 9.03
N ILE A 3 34.12 -11.07 9.18
CA ILE A 3 33.49 -10.47 10.36
C ILE A 3 33.05 -11.62 11.28
N SER A 4 33.48 -11.53 12.53
CA SER A 4 33.34 -12.52 13.60
C SER A 4 32.00 -12.35 14.31
N TYR A 5 31.14 -13.37 14.27
CA TYR A 5 30.00 -13.49 15.19
C TYR A 5 30.50 -14.03 16.53
N CYS A 6 30.31 -13.27 17.60
CA CYS A 6 30.55 -13.75 18.96
C CYS A 6 29.48 -14.79 19.33
N ARG A 7 29.96 -15.96 19.69
CA ARG A 7 29.22 -17.15 20.10
C ARG A 7 29.65 -17.43 21.52
N ASP A 8 28.75 -17.32 22.50
CA ASP A 8 28.96 -17.97 23.79
C ASP A 8 27.69 -18.74 24.19
N MET A 9 27.90 -20.06 24.25
CA MET A 9 27.06 -21.06 24.88
C MET A 9 27.18 -20.97 26.41
N ILE A 10 26.16 -21.42 27.13
CA ILE A 10 26.27 -22.55 28.08
C ILE A 10 24.93 -23.30 28.05
N GLY A 11 25.00 -24.63 27.92
CA GLY A 11 23.87 -25.54 27.84
C GLY A 11 23.79 -26.57 28.98
N SER A 12 22.97 -27.59 28.72
CA SER A 12 22.60 -28.80 29.50
C SER A 12 21.43 -28.56 30.49
N ILE A 13 20.35 -29.36 30.52
CA ILE A 13 20.28 -30.84 30.59
C ILE A 13 18.99 -31.37 29.90
N LEU A 14 19.09 -32.56 29.28
CA LEU A 14 18.02 -33.38 28.70
C LEU A 14 17.32 -34.27 29.76
N THR A 15 15.99 -34.47 29.66
CA THR A 15 15.30 -35.76 29.40
C THR A 15 13.76 -35.65 29.61
N PRO A 16 12.94 -36.56 29.02
CA PRO A 16 11.51 -36.36 28.73
C PRO A 16 10.55 -37.15 29.64
N ASP A 17 9.30 -36.69 29.78
CA ASP A 17 8.09 -37.54 29.92
C ASP A 17 6.78 -36.70 29.87
N SER A 18 5.72 -37.28 29.28
CA SER A 18 4.39 -36.72 28.93
C SER A 18 3.32 -36.83 30.05
N PRO A 19 1.98 -36.63 29.84
CA PRO A 19 1.19 -35.53 29.27
C PRO A 19 0.03 -35.05 30.21
N PHE A 20 -0.80 -34.10 29.74
CA PHE A 20 -2.10 -33.62 30.28
C PHE A 20 -2.13 -32.77 31.57
N ALA A 21 -2.46 -31.48 31.45
CA ALA A 21 -3.50 -30.82 32.24
C ALA A 21 -3.82 -29.39 31.75
N THR A 22 -5.11 -29.21 31.43
CA THR A 22 -5.95 -28.01 31.39
C THR A 22 -5.42 -26.73 32.06
N ILE A 23 -5.42 -25.59 31.35
CA ILE A 23 -5.54 -24.27 31.99
C ILE A 23 -6.48 -23.35 31.20
N ASN A 24 -7.56 -22.96 31.90
CA ASN A 24 -8.43 -21.85 31.57
C ASN A 24 -7.82 -20.53 32.06
N ASN A 25 -8.05 -19.49 31.25
CA ASN A 25 -8.32 -18.09 31.61
C ASN A 25 -7.25 -17.18 32.26
N ALA A 26 -7.11 -16.05 31.55
CA ALA A 26 -7.22 -14.68 32.04
C ALA A 26 -5.95 -14.00 32.61
N SER A 27 -5.64 -12.88 31.95
CA SER A 27 -5.20 -11.60 32.52
C SER A 27 -3.88 -11.61 33.29
N ASN A 28 -2.87 -10.94 32.74
CA ASN A 28 -2.00 -10.08 33.54
C ASN A 28 -1.31 -9.02 32.66
N MET A 29 -1.86 -7.81 32.72
CA MET A 29 -1.07 -6.57 32.71
C MET A 29 -0.45 -6.43 34.11
N ALA A 30 0.88 -6.27 34.18
CA ALA A 30 1.59 -5.70 35.33
C ALA A 30 2.74 -4.88 34.74
N MET A 31 2.75 -3.54 34.80
CA MET A 31 3.16 -2.71 35.95
C MET A 31 4.44 -3.28 36.60
N ALA A 32 5.60 -2.81 36.14
CA ALA A 32 6.86 -2.92 36.84
C ALA A 32 7.36 -1.51 37.18
N SER A 33 7.65 -1.35 38.47
CA SER A 33 8.03 -0.15 39.19
C SER A 33 9.48 0.25 38.97
N SER A 34 9.74 1.51 39.30
CA SER A 34 11.02 2.20 39.41
C SER A 34 12.12 1.41 40.14
N ASP A 35 13.23 1.21 39.46
CA ASP A 35 14.56 1.30 40.06
C ASP A 35 15.51 1.99 39.09
N SER A 36 16.16 3.03 39.59
CA SER A 36 16.99 3.97 38.86
C SER A 36 18.46 3.70 39.11
N SER A 37 19.11 3.02 38.17
CA SER A 37 20.49 3.26 37.74
C SER A 37 20.91 2.09 36.86
N ASP A 38 21.45 2.42 35.68
CA ASP A 38 22.13 1.53 34.74
C ASP A 38 21.24 0.84 33.69
N CYS A 39 21.03 1.52 32.55
CA CYS A 39 20.89 0.85 31.24
C CYS A 39 21.03 1.88 30.11
N SER A 40 22.25 2.25 29.75
CA SER A 40 22.57 2.99 28.53
C SER A 40 22.72 2.07 27.31
N GLN A 41 21.89 1.03 27.22
CA GLN A 41 21.81 0.13 26.07
C GLN A 41 20.34 -0.21 25.79
N CYS A 42 19.57 0.79 25.37
CA CYS A 42 18.37 0.53 24.58
C CYS A 42 18.86 -0.03 23.24
N SER A 43 18.71 -1.34 23.03
CA SER A 43 18.89 -2.00 21.74
C SER A 43 18.17 -1.18 20.66
N GLN A 44 18.92 -0.58 19.73
CA GLN A 44 18.33 0.05 18.55
C GLN A 44 17.56 -1.04 17.77
N CYS A 45 16.28 -0.79 17.50
CA CYS A 45 15.47 -1.65 16.64
C CYS A 45 16.11 -1.69 15.25
N SER A 46 16.23 -2.86 14.62
CA SER A 46 16.80 -2.93 13.27
C SER A 46 15.82 -2.34 12.26
N VAL A 47 16.33 -1.89 11.09
CA VAL A 47 15.47 -1.44 9.97
C VAL A 47 14.48 -2.53 9.55
N VAL A 48 14.91 -3.80 9.65
CA VAL A 48 14.10 -4.97 9.32
C VAL A 48 12.96 -5.17 10.33
N ASP A 49 13.21 -4.99 11.63
CA ASP A 49 12.16 -5.11 12.66
C ASP A 49 11.07 -4.04 12.48
N GLU A 50 11.48 -2.79 12.24
CA GLU A 50 10.55 -1.71 11.91
C GLU A 50 9.77 -1.97 10.62
N PHE A 51 10.41 -2.62 9.63
CA PHE A 51 9.74 -3.04 8.41
C PHE A 51 8.69 -4.13 8.68
N ILE A 52 8.98 -5.11 9.54
CA ILE A 52 7.99 -6.14 9.93
C ILE A 52 6.78 -5.49 10.60
N ASP A 53 7.00 -4.51 11.48
CA ASP A 53 5.90 -3.74 12.09
C ASP A 53 5.10 -2.94 11.05
N PHE A 54 5.78 -2.32 10.08
CA PHE A 54 5.14 -1.63 8.96
C PHE A 54 4.23 -2.60 8.17
N MET A 55 4.72 -3.80 7.84
CA MET A 55 3.96 -4.81 7.09
C MET A 55 2.74 -5.33 7.84
N ASN A 56 2.88 -5.57 9.15
CA ASN A 56 1.82 -6.07 10.02
C ASN A 56 0.71 -5.02 10.27
N ASN A 57 1.00 -3.74 10.03
CA ASN A 57 0.04 -2.65 10.12
C ASN A 57 -0.50 -2.19 8.76
N SER A 58 0.13 -2.57 7.65
CA SER A 58 -0.20 -2.11 6.29
C SER A 58 -0.92 -3.17 5.45
N TRP A 59 -2.15 -3.53 5.84
CA TRP A 59 -2.90 -4.61 5.13
C TRP A 59 -3.51 -4.17 3.80
N THR A 60 -3.66 -2.87 3.58
CA THR A 60 -4.25 -2.28 2.37
C THR A 60 -3.51 -0.98 2.00
N PRO A 61 -3.70 -0.43 0.78
CA PRO A 61 -3.09 0.84 0.38
C PRO A 61 -3.38 1.99 1.36
N PHE A 62 -4.60 2.01 1.91
CA PHE A 62 -5.01 2.99 2.91
C PHE A 62 -4.21 2.92 4.22
N HIS A 63 -3.87 1.71 4.66
CA HIS A 63 -3.09 1.49 5.86
C HIS A 63 -1.61 1.74 5.60
N ALA A 64 -1.07 1.30 4.45
CA ALA A 64 0.29 1.61 4.02
C ALA A 64 0.55 3.13 3.97
N THR A 65 -0.39 3.89 3.40
CA THR A 65 -0.33 5.35 3.38
C THR A 65 -0.37 5.96 4.78
N LEU A 66 -1.20 5.41 5.68
CA LEU A 66 -1.26 5.87 7.06
C LEU A 66 0.04 5.60 7.82
N GLU A 67 0.64 4.41 7.65
CA GLU A 67 1.93 4.08 8.29
C GLU A 67 3.07 4.95 7.73
N ALA A 68 3.09 5.22 6.42
CA ALA A 68 4.03 6.17 5.84
C ALA A 68 3.82 7.61 6.37
N GLU A 69 2.56 8.04 6.53
CA GLU A 69 2.21 9.32 7.18
C GLU A 69 2.76 9.38 8.61
N LYS A 70 2.70 8.29 9.39
CA LYS A 70 3.28 8.24 10.75
C LYS A 70 4.79 8.39 10.74
N ILE A 71 5.51 7.68 9.85
CA ILE A 71 6.97 7.79 9.71
C ILE A 71 7.37 9.25 9.42
N LEU A 72 6.70 9.88 8.44
CA LEU A 72 6.99 11.25 8.04
C LEU A 72 6.62 12.27 9.12
N THR A 73 5.48 12.09 9.78
CA THR A 73 5.03 12.98 10.87
C THR A 73 6.01 12.92 12.05
N ALA A 74 6.48 11.72 12.41
CA ALA A 74 7.50 11.54 13.44
C ALA A 74 8.83 12.24 13.09
N ALA A 75 9.16 12.32 11.79
CA ALA A 75 10.32 13.05 11.26
C ALA A 75 10.10 14.57 11.08
N GLY A 76 8.96 15.10 11.55
CA GLY A 76 8.65 16.54 11.53
C GLY A 76 8.09 17.07 10.21
N TYR A 77 7.59 16.20 9.32
CA TYR A 77 6.93 16.65 8.10
C TYR A 77 5.52 17.17 8.39
N ALA A 78 5.17 18.30 7.80
CA ALA A 78 3.85 18.90 7.95
C ALA A 78 2.88 18.48 6.85
N ARG A 79 1.67 18.04 7.23
CA ARG A 79 0.61 17.73 6.26
C ARG A 79 0.12 18.99 5.56
N LEU A 80 0.09 18.95 4.24
CA LEU A 80 -0.51 19.97 3.39
C LEU A 80 -1.86 19.50 2.85
N SER A 81 -2.76 20.46 2.64
CA SER A 81 -4.03 20.23 1.95
C SER A 81 -3.87 20.60 0.48
N GLU A 82 -4.12 19.66 -0.42
CA GLU A 82 -4.11 19.94 -1.87
C GLU A 82 -5.12 21.03 -2.27
N ARG A 83 -6.23 21.14 -1.52
CA ARG A 83 -7.35 22.08 -1.76
C ARG A 83 -7.08 23.52 -1.31
N ARG A 84 -5.92 23.82 -0.74
CA ARG A 84 -5.57 25.15 -0.20
C ARG A 84 -4.25 25.61 -0.78
N ALA A 85 -4.02 26.93 -0.75
CA ALA A 85 -2.69 27.48 -0.97
C ALA A 85 -1.70 26.94 0.07
N TRP A 86 -0.44 26.74 -0.32
CA TRP A 86 0.59 26.20 0.55
C TRP A 86 1.48 27.33 1.08
N GLN A 87 1.80 27.26 2.37
CA GLN A 87 2.78 28.13 3.00
C GLN A 87 4.07 27.31 3.17
N LEU A 88 4.96 27.45 2.19
CA LEU A 88 6.22 26.72 2.15
C LEU A 88 7.36 27.60 2.68
N LYS A 89 8.41 26.96 3.18
CA LYS A 89 9.66 27.60 3.58
C LYS A 89 10.86 26.78 3.08
N ARG A 90 11.98 27.46 2.88
CA ARG A 90 13.30 26.85 2.68
C ARG A 90 13.66 26.02 3.92
N GLY A 91 14.24 24.83 3.73
CA GLY A 91 14.44 23.86 4.82
C GLY A 91 13.15 23.21 5.33
N GLY A 92 11.99 23.49 4.71
CA GLY A 92 10.69 22.96 5.12
C GLY A 92 10.45 21.53 4.64
N LYS A 93 9.71 20.75 5.43
CA LYS A 93 9.37 19.34 5.18
C LYS A 93 7.85 19.16 5.15
N TYR A 94 7.33 18.54 4.10
CA TYR A 94 5.89 18.50 3.85
C TYR A 94 5.43 17.20 3.20
N TYR A 95 4.16 16.85 3.38
CA TYR A 95 3.52 15.77 2.62
C TYR A 95 2.07 16.08 2.27
N ILE A 96 1.57 15.45 1.20
CA ILE A 96 0.17 15.43 0.81
C ILE A 96 -0.29 13.98 0.67
N THR A 97 -1.58 13.75 0.90
CA THR A 97 -2.23 12.46 0.65
C THR A 97 -3.39 12.65 -0.31
N ARG A 98 -3.56 11.75 -1.28
CA ARG A 98 -4.71 11.72 -2.18
C ARG A 98 -5.44 10.40 -2.06
N ASN A 99 -6.77 10.45 -1.99
CA ASN A 99 -7.64 9.28 -1.75
C ASN A 99 -7.32 8.47 -0.48
N MET A 100 -6.46 8.96 0.42
CA MET A 100 -5.89 8.19 1.54
C MET A 100 -5.06 6.96 1.11
N SER A 101 -4.83 6.74 -0.18
CA SER A 101 -4.11 5.57 -0.71
C SER A 101 -2.80 5.92 -1.41
N SER A 102 -2.56 7.21 -1.69
CA SER A 102 -1.26 7.67 -2.20
C SER A 102 -0.74 8.83 -1.36
N ILE A 103 0.59 8.93 -1.27
CA ILE A 103 1.29 9.97 -0.53
C ILE A 103 2.47 10.50 -1.35
N VAL A 104 2.62 11.82 -1.38
CA VAL A 104 3.81 12.49 -1.90
C VAL A 104 4.39 13.32 -0.76
N ALA A 105 5.64 13.07 -0.41
CA ALA A 105 6.35 13.81 0.62
C ALA A 105 7.63 14.41 0.06
N PHE A 106 7.98 15.61 0.52
CA PHE A 106 9.13 16.34 0.01
C PHE A 106 9.76 17.23 1.08
N ALA A 107 11.08 17.40 0.97
CA ALA A 107 11.89 18.29 1.78
C ALA A 107 12.63 19.28 0.88
N ILE A 108 12.44 20.57 1.16
CA ILE A 108 12.97 21.67 0.35
C ILE A 108 14.34 22.05 0.89
N GLY A 109 15.39 21.98 0.06
CA GLY A 109 16.72 22.46 0.42
C GLY A 109 16.74 23.94 0.81
N GLU A 110 17.64 24.33 1.71
CA GLU A 110 17.74 25.74 2.12
C GLU A 110 18.18 26.65 0.96
N LYS A 111 18.99 26.12 0.05
CA LYS A 111 19.50 26.82 -1.13
C LYS A 111 18.65 26.61 -2.38
N PHE A 112 17.46 26.02 -2.27
CA PHE A 112 16.61 25.69 -3.42
C PHE A 112 16.14 26.92 -4.21
N GLU A 113 16.48 27.04 -5.49
CA GLU A 113 15.96 28.10 -6.36
C GLU A 113 14.97 27.54 -7.38
N ALA A 114 14.08 28.40 -7.89
CA ALA A 114 13.16 27.98 -8.94
C ALA A 114 13.98 27.54 -10.18
N GLY A 115 13.71 26.34 -10.69
CA GLY A 115 14.50 25.74 -11.75
C GLY A 115 15.58 24.76 -11.27
N GLU A 116 15.77 24.57 -9.96
CA GLU A 116 16.58 23.49 -9.40
C GLU A 116 15.86 22.12 -9.45
N GLY A 117 16.62 21.04 -9.28
CA GLY A 117 16.16 19.67 -9.48
C GLY A 117 15.34 19.10 -8.31
N PHE A 118 14.55 18.06 -8.64
CA PHE A 118 13.85 17.22 -7.68
C PHE A 118 14.45 15.81 -7.71
N PHE A 119 14.82 15.28 -6.56
CA PHE A 119 15.41 13.95 -6.41
C PHE A 119 14.37 13.02 -5.82
N VAL A 120 13.79 12.19 -6.67
CA VAL A 120 12.57 11.45 -6.38
C VAL A 120 12.86 9.95 -6.20
N VAL A 121 12.26 9.32 -5.20
CA VAL A 121 12.05 7.86 -5.16
C VAL A 121 10.57 7.58 -5.27
N GLY A 122 10.15 6.91 -6.34
CA GLY A 122 8.77 6.49 -6.57
C GLY A 122 8.58 5.02 -6.22
N ALA A 123 7.46 4.65 -5.61
CA ALA A 123 7.04 3.25 -5.38
C ALA A 123 5.51 3.16 -5.37
N HIS A 124 4.93 1.99 -5.04
CA HIS A 124 3.49 1.85 -4.86
C HIS A 124 3.08 1.15 -3.56
N THR A 125 1.84 1.43 -3.16
CA THR A 125 1.23 1.08 -1.88
C THR A 125 0.23 -0.07 -2.00
N ASP A 126 -0.17 -0.41 -3.22
CA ASP A 126 -1.09 -1.48 -3.52
C ASP A 126 -0.38 -2.77 -3.93
N SER A 127 -1.13 -3.86 -3.78
CA SER A 127 -0.73 -5.22 -4.09
C SER A 127 -1.96 -5.98 -4.59
N PRO A 128 -1.81 -7.10 -5.32
CA PRO A 128 -2.93 -7.87 -5.81
C PRO A 128 -3.74 -8.46 -4.64
N CYS A 129 -5.06 -8.33 -4.69
CA CYS A 129 -5.96 -8.87 -3.66
C CYS A 129 -7.39 -9.06 -4.14
N PRO A 130 -8.21 -9.89 -3.48
CA PRO A 130 -9.65 -9.88 -3.67
C PRO A 130 -10.26 -8.65 -2.99
N LYS A 131 -10.92 -7.78 -3.74
CA LYS A 131 -11.70 -6.65 -3.22
C LYS A 131 -13.17 -7.02 -3.10
N LEU A 132 -13.84 -6.57 -2.04
CA LEU A 132 -15.28 -6.79 -1.88
C LEU A 132 -16.05 -6.06 -2.97
N LYS A 133 -17.08 -6.71 -3.54
CA LYS A 133 -17.97 -6.06 -4.52
C LYS A 133 -18.92 -5.07 -3.83
N PRO A 134 -19.35 -3.98 -4.50
CA PRO A 134 -20.34 -3.05 -3.95
C PRO A 134 -21.67 -3.72 -3.55
N ILE A 135 -22.03 -4.81 -4.21
CA ILE A 135 -23.06 -5.75 -3.76
C ILE A 135 -22.36 -7.08 -3.51
N SER A 136 -22.03 -7.34 -2.24
CA SER A 136 -21.23 -8.51 -1.85
C SER A 136 -22.06 -9.67 -1.32
N LYS A 137 -23.36 -9.48 -1.07
CA LYS A 137 -24.22 -10.54 -0.53
C LYS A 137 -24.35 -11.71 -1.53
N LEU A 138 -23.69 -12.82 -1.23
CA LEU A 138 -23.85 -14.08 -1.97
C LEU A 138 -24.37 -15.15 -1.00
N SER A 139 -25.37 -15.92 -1.43
CA SER A 139 -25.92 -17.03 -0.62
C SER A 139 -25.88 -18.32 -1.43
N ARG A 140 -25.43 -19.39 -0.79
CA ARG A 140 -25.55 -20.78 -1.29
C ARG A 140 -26.26 -21.60 -0.21
N PRO A 141 -26.80 -22.80 -0.52
CA PRO A 141 -27.43 -23.63 0.50
C PRO A 141 -26.53 -23.77 1.74
N ASN A 142 -27.06 -23.40 2.91
CA ASN A 142 -26.38 -23.36 4.21
C ASN A 142 -25.22 -22.34 4.37
N PHE A 143 -24.82 -21.57 3.35
CA PHE A 143 -23.62 -20.73 3.41
C PHE A 143 -23.88 -19.27 3.05
N LEU A 144 -23.39 -18.38 3.92
CA LEU A 144 -23.30 -16.94 3.71
C LEU A 144 -21.91 -16.62 3.15
N LEU A 145 -21.86 -16.19 1.90
CA LEU A 145 -20.65 -15.85 1.17
C LEU A 145 -20.57 -14.35 0.91
N VAL A 146 -19.34 -13.86 0.78
CA VAL A 146 -19.03 -12.49 0.37
C VAL A 146 -18.46 -12.55 -1.05
N GLY A 147 -19.16 -11.89 -1.97
CA GLY A 147 -18.74 -11.72 -3.35
C GLY A 147 -17.58 -10.75 -3.44
N VAL A 148 -16.51 -11.19 -4.10
CA VAL A 148 -15.28 -10.42 -4.32
C VAL A 148 -14.97 -10.32 -5.82
N GLN A 149 -14.09 -9.40 -6.16
CA GLN A 149 -13.47 -9.28 -7.48
C GLN A 149 -11.93 -9.31 -7.32
N PRO A 150 -11.21 -10.01 -8.19
CA PRO A 150 -9.76 -9.92 -8.22
C PRO A 150 -9.31 -8.48 -8.59
N TYR A 151 -8.27 -7.99 -7.94
CA TYR A 151 -7.59 -6.73 -8.21
C TYR A 151 -6.10 -7.00 -8.41
N GLY A 152 -5.50 -6.49 -9.49
CA GLY A 152 -4.15 -6.86 -9.92
C GLY A 152 -4.08 -8.24 -10.59
N ASP A 153 -2.87 -8.67 -10.96
CA ASP A 153 -2.62 -9.98 -11.56
C ASP A 153 -2.08 -10.98 -10.52
N GLY A 154 -2.93 -11.30 -9.54
CA GLY A 154 -2.60 -12.17 -8.42
C GLY A 154 -2.37 -13.64 -8.77
N VAL A 155 -1.54 -14.33 -7.98
CA VAL A 155 -1.43 -15.79 -8.00
C VAL A 155 -2.60 -16.39 -7.20
N TRP A 156 -3.80 -16.39 -7.80
CA TRP A 156 -5.08 -16.55 -7.10
C TRP A 156 -5.27 -17.86 -6.33
N HIS A 157 -4.63 -18.96 -6.75
CA HIS A 157 -4.74 -20.23 -6.01
C HIS A 157 -4.09 -20.17 -4.62
N THR A 158 -3.15 -19.25 -4.38
CA THR A 158 -2.48 -19.07 -3.07
C THR A 158 -3.42 -18.50 -2.00
N TRP A 159 -4.51 -17.84 -2.41
CA TRP A 159 -5.54 -17.26 -1.54
C TRP A 159 -6.51 -18.29 -0.98
N PHE A 160 -6.53 -19.50 -1.56
CA PHE A 160 -7.36 -20.58 -1.06
C PHE A 160 -6.76 -21.16 0.22
N ASP A 161 -7.63 -21.64 1.09
CA ASP A 161 -7.30 -22.30 2.34
C ASP A 161 -6.45 -21.50 3.34
N ARG A 162 -6.46 -20.17 3.19
CA ARG A 162 -5.90 -19.21 4.14
C ARG A 162 -6.93 -18.76 5.18
N ASP A 163 -6.40 -18.33 6.31
CA ASP A 163 -7.17 -17.72 7.39
C ASP A 163 -7.34 -16.23 7.09
N LEU A 164 -8.50 -15.86 6.54
CA LEU A 164 -8.72 -14.56 5.94
C LEU A 164 -9.57 -13.64 6.82
N SER A 165 -9.40 -12.35 6.61
CA SER A 165 -10.23 -11.29 7.19
C SER A 165 -10.41 -10.15 6.19
N VAL A 166 -10.94 -9.00 6.64
CA VAL A 166 -11.08 -7.78 5.85
C VAL A 166 -10.42 -6.59 6.51
N ALA A 167 -9.87 -5.73 5.67
CA ALA A 167 -9.38 -4.41 6.05
C ALA A 167 -9.64 -3.40 4.93
N GLY A 168 -9.66 -2.11 5.27
CA GLY A 168 -9.76 -1.04 4.29
C GLY A 168 -10.41 0.21 4.87
N ARG A 169 -11.18 0.91 4.03
CA ARG A 169 -11.84 2.17 4.39
C ARG A 169 -13.36 2.01 4.40
N VAL A 170 -14.01 2.62 5.37
CA VAL A 170 -15.48 2.67 5.49
C VAL A 170 -15.94 4.13 5.55
N LEU A 171 -17.00 4.45 4.81
CA LEU A 171 -17.67 5.74 4.86
C LEU A 171 -18.78 5.66 5.90
N VAL A 172 -18.67 6.43 6.99
CA VAL A 172 -19.58 6.38 8.13
C VAL A 172 -20.27 7.73 8.32
N ARG A 173 -21.58 7.70 8.50
CA ARG A 173 -22.39 8.87 8.88
C ARG A 173 -22.24 9.12 10.37
N ARG A 174 -21.55 10.19 10.75
CA ARG A 174 -21.41 10.64 12.15
C ARG A 174 -22.35 11.82 12.42
N ARG A 175 -22.99 11.80 13.59
CA ARG A 175 -23.73 12.96 14.09
C ARG A 175 -22.72 13.98 14.60
N VAL A 176 -22.89 15.24 14.22
CA VAL A 176 -22.12 16.33 14.81
C VAL A 176 -22.81 16.72 16.11
N GLU A 177 -22.17 16.44 17.24
CA GLU A 177 -22.57 17.10 18.50
C GLU A 177 -22.34 18.60 18.33
N ARG A 178 -23.30 19.43 18.77
CA ARG A 178 -23.16 20.90 18.75
C ARG A 178 -22.15 21.33 19.82
N GLU A 179 -20.90 20.94 19.66
CA GLU A 179 -19.79 21.67 20.22
C GLU A 179 -19.04 22.31 19.06
N THR A 180 -19.17 23.64 19.06
CA THR A 180 -18.25 24.61 18.45
C THR A 180 -18.33 24.88 16.93
N PHE A 181 -19.56 25.04 16.42
CA PHE A 181 -19.76 25.89 15.23
C PHE A 181 -19.37 27.37 15.50
N GLU A 182 -19.40 27.82 16.76
CA GLU A 182 -18.92 29.15 17.14
C GLU A 182 -17.39 29.26 17.25
N GLU A 183 -16.64 28.24 17.69
CA GLU A 183 -15.17 28.34 17.71
C GLU A 183 -14.54 28.25 16.32
N ILE A 184 -15.16 27.50 15.39
CA ILE A 184 -14.73 27.48 13.97
C ILE A 184 -14.94 28.86 13.32
N LYS A 185 -15.94 29.62 13.79
CA LYS A 185 -16.21 30.99 13.32
C LYS A 185 -15.31 32.02 14.03
N ASN A 186 -15.05 31.85 15.33
CA ASN A 186 -14.23 32.77 16.13
C ASN A 186 -12.72 32.59 15.92
N ARG A 187 -12.25 31.42 15.48
CA ARG A 187 -10.87 31.26 14.95
C ARG A 187 -10.62 32.00 13.64
N LYS A 188 -11.65 32.50 12.95
CA LYS A 188 -11.53 33.28 11.71
C LYS A 188 -11.53 34.80 11.92
N VAL A 189 -11.59 35.32 13.15
CA VAL A 189 -11.69 36.77 13.41
C VAL A 189 -10.61 37.27 14.40
N GLY A 190 -9.70 36.41 14.84
CA GLY A 190 -8.75 36.72 15.92
C GLY A 190 -7.30 36.97 15.52
N GLU A 191 -6.96 37.31 14.27
CA GLU A 191 -5.61 37.78 13.90
C GLU A 191 -5.71 38.94 12.91
N GLY A 192 -5.70 40.15 13.44
CA GLY A 192 -5.78 41.40 12.70
C GLY A 192 -5.50 42.58 13.62
N GLY A 193 -4.26 42.64 14.11
CA GLY A 193 -3.76 43.75 14.90
C GLY A 193 -3.81 45.06 14.12
N THR A 194 -4.49 46.03 14.73
CA THR A 194 -4.43 47.49 14.55
C THR A 194 -3.28 48.06 13.70
N THR A 195 -3.63 48.73 12.60
CA THR A 195 -2.94 49.94 12.12
C THR A 195 -3.94 51.00 11.67
N LYS A 196 -3.85 52.18 12.27
CA LYS A 196 -4.61 53.40 11.95
C LYS A 196 -4.10 54.07 10.67
N GLY A 197 -5.00 54.76 9.96
CA GLY A 197 -4.73 55.86 9.02
C GLY A 197 -4.62 55.42 7.55
N GLY A 198 -5.27 56.02 6.56
CA GLY A 198 -6.13 57.22 6.52
C GLY A 198 -6.64 57.44 5.09
N CYS A 199 -7.78 58.14 5.01
CA CYS A 199 -8.28 59.03 3.96
C CYS A 199 -8.46 58.61 2.48
N PHE A 200 -9.52 59.21 1.92
CA PHE A 200 -9.98 59.33 0.52
C PHE A 200 -10.73 58.12 -0.06
N GLY A 201 -11.95 58.21 -0.59
CA GLY A 201 -12.82 59.35 -0.89
C GLY A 201 -13.57 59.09 -2.21
N GLY A 202 -14.91 59.08 -2.16
CA GLY A 202 -15.79 59.34 -3.31
C GLY A 202 -16.22 58.15 -4.16
N GLY A 203 -17.53 58.08 -4.45
CA GLY A 203 -18.07 57.24 -5.52
C GLY A 203 -19.46 56.68 -5.24
N GLU A 204 -20.49 57.47 -5.53
CA GLU A 204 -21.92 57.18 -5.42
C GLU A 204 -22.37 55.95 -6.24
N SER A 205 -23.40 55.22 -5.78
CA SER A 205 -24.72 55.27 -6.45
C SER A 205 -25.77 54.41 -5.71
N ARG A 206 -26.96 55.02 -5.62
CA ARG A 206 -28.21 54.52 -5.06
C ARG A 206 -28.76 53.33 -5.85
N THR A 207 -29.42 52.40 -5.17
CA THR A 207 -30.86 52.15 -5.42
C THR A 207 -31.49 51.38 -4.27
N THR A 208 -32.76 51.70 -4.06
CA THR A 208 -33.55 51.54 -2.85
C THR A 208 -34.53 50.37 -2.93
N ARG A 209 -35.07 49.99 -1.76
CA ARG A 209 -36.38 49.33 -1.51
C ARG A 209 -36.45 47.82 -1.79
N ASN A 210 -36.40 47.04 -0.70
CA ASN A 210 -37.63 46.53 -0.08
C ASN A 210 -37.29 45.80 1.23
N ALA A 211 -37.59 46.47 2.35
CA ALA A 211 -37.67 45.84 3.66
C ALA A 211 -39.16 45.69 4.01
N GLY A 212 -39.55 44.50 4.46
CA GLY A 212 -40.86 44.28 5.05
C GLY A 212 -41.57 43.05 4.51
N LEU A 213 -41.24 41.88 5.06
CA LEU A 213 -42.19 40.87 5.56
C LEU A 213 -41.37 39.59 5.83
N LEU A 214 -41.28 39.20 7.10
CA LEU A 214 -41.31 37.81 7.59
C LEU A 214 -40.95 37.82 9.08
N ALA A 215 -41.92 38.26 9.89
CA ALA A 215 -42.03 37.82 11.27
C ALA A 215 -42.89 36.55 11.28
N ASN A 216 -42.53 35.63 12.18
CA ASN A 216 -43.28 34.45 12.62
C ASN A 216 -43.37 33.24 11.66
N ALA A 217 -42.41 32.34 11.82
CA ALA A 217 -42.68 30.91 11.85
C ALA A 217 -41.88 30.26 12.98
N LYS A 218 -42.47 30.18 14.17
CA LYS A 218 -42.07 29.22 15.21
C LYS A 218 -42.49 27.83 14.73
N THR A 219 -41.66 27.16 13.95
CA THR A 219 -41.78 25.71 13.77
C THR A 219 -41.03 25.04 14.92
N GLN A 220 -41.79 24.47 15.84
CA GLN A 220 -41.30 23.42 16.74
C GLN A 220 -40.95 22.19 15.89
N GLY A 221 -39.73 22.19 15.37
CA GLY A 221 -39.06 21.00 14.88
C GLY A 221 -37.71 20.95 15.57
N SER A 222 -37.45 19.90 16.35
CA SER A 222 -36.12 19.64 16.89
C SER A 222 -35.11 19.77 15.75
N PRO A 223 -34.10 20.65 15.81
CA PRO A 223 -33.22 20.88 14.68
C PRO A 223 -32.52 19.56 14.36
N ALA A 224 -32.71 19.04 13.15
CA ALA A 224 -32.05 17.83 12.68
C ALA A 224 -30.54 18.02 12.90
N LEU A 225 -29.94 17.17 13.76
CA LEU A 225 -28.50 17.15 13.99
C LEU A 225 -27.82 16.99 12.63
N ALA A 226 -26.99 17.95 12.24
CA ALA A 226 -26.24 17.87 10.99
C ALA A 226 -25.39 16.59 11.02
N SER A 227 -25.59 15.72 10.04
CA SER A 227 -24.78 14.50 9.89
C SER A 227 -23.70 14.74 8.84
N VAL A 228 -22.48 14.30 9.13
CA VAL A 228 -21.33 14.38 8.20
C VAL A 228 -20.87 12.97 7.88
N ILE A 229 -20.55 12.71 6.61
CA ILE A 229 -19.90 11.47 6.19
C ILE A 229 -18.41 11.61 6.44
N LYS A 230 -17.85 10.71 7.25
CA LYS A 230 -16.41 10.60 7.51
C LYS A 230 -15.87 9.31 6.90
N GLN A 231 -14.60 9.34 6.52
CA GLN A 231 -13.85 8.15 6.13
C GLN A 231 -13.08 7.65 7.34
N GLU A 232 -13.24 6.38 7.68
CA GLU A 232 -12.57 5.72 8.80
C GLU A 232 -11.93 4.41 8.30
N LEU A 233 -10.77 4.05 8.86
CA LEU A 233 -10.12 2.79 8.53
C LEU A 233 -10.61 1.68 9.46
N VAL A 234 -10.67 0.47 8.92
CA VAL A 234 -11.08 -0.73 9.65
C VAL A 234 -10.12 -1.87 9.34
N MET A 235 -9.78 -2.65 10.35
CA MET A 235 -8.97 -3.87 10.22
C MET A 235 -9.43 -4.89 11.26
N ILE A 236 -10.11 -5.95 10.83
CA ILE A 236 -10.58 -7.00 11.75
C ILE A 236 -9.42 -7.98 11.98
N ARG A 237 -8.70 -7.84 13.10
CA ARG A 237 -7.49 -8.62 13.43
C ARG A 237 -7.78 -10.03 13.97
N ARG A 238 -8.64 -10.78 13.29
CA ARG A 238 -8.90 -12.20 13.55
C ARG A 238 -9.48 -12.87 12.31
N PRO A 239 -9.28 -14.19 12.11
CA PRO A 239 -9.84 -14.89 10.97
C PRO A 239 -11.37 -14.94 11.08
N ILE A 240 -12.04 -14.43 10.04
CA ILE A 240 -13.50 -14.43 9.91
C ILE A 240 -13.97 -15.00 8.58
N MET A 241 -13.06 -15.27 7.67
CA MET A 241 -13.34 -15.61 6.29
C MET A 241 -12.39 -16.70 5.79
N ARG A 242 -12.83 -17.44 4.79
CA ARG A 242 -12.01 -18.45 4.10
C ARG A 242 -12.48 -18.67 2.67
N ILE A 243 -11.56 -18.95 1.75
CA ILE A 243 -11.89 -19.50 0.42
C ILE A 243 -11.48 -20.98 0.42
N PRO A 244 -12.41 -21.93 0.63
CA PRO A 244 -12.05 -23.34 0.70
C PRO A 244 -11.73 -23.92 -0.69
N THR A 245 -10.70 -24.76 -0.80
CA THR A 245 -10.49 -25.57 -2.01
C THR A 245 -11.55 -26.65 -2.16
N LEU A 246 -11.78 -27.09 -3.40
CA LEU A 246 -12.54 -28.32 -3.65
C LEU A 246 -11.67 -29.54 -3.32
N ALA A 247 -12.22 -30.50 -2.60
CA ALA A 247 -11.50 -31.70 -2.24
C ALA A 247 -11.03 -32.46 -3.49
N ILE A 248 -9.76 -32.92 -3.49
CA ILE A 248 -9.13 -33.59 -4.65
C ILE A 248 -9.92 -34.82 -5.15
N HIS A 249 -10.64 -35.51 -4.27
CA HIS A 249 -11.50 -36.64 -4.62
C HIS A 249 -12.60 -36.27 -5.62
N LEU A 250 -13.02 -35.00 -5.63
CA LEU A 250 -14.03 -34.43 -6.52
C LEU A 250 -13.40 -33.66 -7.69
N ASP A 251 -12.07 -33.49 -7.71
CA ASP A 251 -11.33 -32.76 -8.74
C ASP A 251 -9.96 -33.38 -9.01
N ARG A 252 -9.94 -34.69 -9.27
CA ARG A 252 -8.71 -35.43 -9.59
C ARG A 252 -7.86 -34.79 -10.70
N PRO A 253 -8.43 -34.17 -11.76
CA PRO A 253 -7.64 -33.51 -12.80
C PRO A 253 -6.69 -32.42 -12.29
N SER A 254 -6.95 -31.80 -11.13
CA SER A 254 -6.09 -30.75 -10.56
C SER A 254 -4.70 -31.24 -10.15
N ASN A 255 -4.49 -32.55 -9.90
CA ASN A 255 -3.15 -33.10 -9.64
C ASN A 255 -2.24 -33.01 -10.85
N ASP A 256 -2.78 -33.23 -12.06
CA ASP A 256 -1.99 -33.30 -13.29
C ASP A 256 -1.93 -31.93 -14.00
N LYS A 257 -3.01 -31.15 -13.90
CA LYS A 257 -3.18 -29.89 -14.64
C LYS A 257 -2.97 -28.64 -13.80
N GLY A 258 -2.80 -28.79 -12.49
CA GLY A 258 -2.84 -27.69 -11.53
C GLY A 258 -4.27 -27.19 -11.28
N ILE A 259 -4.40 -26.30 -10.28
CA ILE A 259 -5.68 -25.74 -9.88
C ILE A 259 -6.08 -24.62 -10.85
N CYS A 260 -7.14 -24.87 -11.62
CA CYS A 260 -7.74 -23.87 -12.50
C CYS A 260 -8.87 -23.12 -11.78
N VAL A 261 -8.60 -21.88 -11.36
CA VAL A 261 -9.57 -21.06 -10.63
C VAL A 261 -10.49 -20.29 -11.59
N ASN A 262 -11.81 -20.49 -11.50
CA ASN A 262 -12.76 -19.58 -12.13
C ASN A 262 -13.00 -18.36 -11.22
N PHE A 263 -12.54 -17.18 -11.64
CA PHE A 263 -12.57 -15.96 -10.82
C PHE A 263 -13.97 -15.52 -10.37
N GLN A 264 -15.03 -15.89 -11.10
CA GLN A 264 -16.39 -15.51 -10.76
C GLN A 264 -17.10 -16.54 -9.87
N ARG A 265 -16.83 -17.83 -10.07
CA ARG A 265 -17.53 -18.92 -9.38
C ARG A 265 -16.80 -19.41 -8.13
N ASP A 266 -15.47 -19.46 -8.19
CA ASP A 266 -14.65 -20.22 -7.22
C ASP A 266 -14.05 -19.30 -6.14
N MET A 267 -14.05 -17.98 -6.35
CA MET A 267 -13.52 -16.97 -5.41
C MET A 267 -14.52 -16.51 -4.33
N GLY A 268 -15.66 -17.19 -4.17
CA GLY A 268 -16.65 -16.82 -3.15
C GLY A 268 -16.10 -17.00 -1.74
N VAL A 269 -16.03 -15.93 -0.96
CA VAL A 269 -15.42 -15.95 0.38
C VAL A 269 -16.44 -16.37 1.43
N LEU A 270 -16.22 -17.51 2.10
CA LEU A 270 -17.12 -18.01 3.13
C LEU A 270 -17.00 -17.17 4.40
N LEU A 271 -18.12 -16.61 4.86
CA LEU A 271 -18.20 -15.82 6.10
C LEU A 271 -18.83 -16.62 7.24
N ALA A 272 -19.95 -17.31 6.98
CA ALA A 272 -20.67 -18.05 8.01
C ALA A 272 -21.64 -19.08 7.39
N THR A 273 -22.20 -19.95 8.22
CA THR A 273 -23.37 -20.77 7.84
C THR A 273 -24.68 -20.07 8.19
N SER A 274 -25.72 -20.24 7.36
CA SER A 274 -27.03 -19.62 7.60
C SER A 274 -27.66 -20.08 8.92
N ILE A 275 -27.60 -21.39 9.22
CA ILE A 275 -28.15 -21.98 10.46
C ILE A 275 -27.54 -21.33 11.70
N LYS A 276 -26.20 -21.25 11.76
CA LYS A 276 -25.51 -20.64 12.92
C LYS A 276 -25.84 -19.14 13.05
N SER A 277 -25.97 -18.44 11.93
CA SER A 277 -26.37 -17.03 11.92
C SER A 277 -27.75 -16.84 12.56
N GLU A 278 -28.74 -17.65 12.17
CA GLU A 278 -30.10 -17.61 12.73
C GLU A 278 -30.11 -17.96 14.22
N MET A 279 -29.39 -19.02 14.63
CA MET A 279 -29.26 -19.38 16.05
C MET A 279 -28.71 -18.23 16.90
N ASN A 280 -27.70 -17.52 16.39
CA ASN A 280 -27.11 -16.38 17.10
C ASN A 280 -28.07 -15.19 17.17
N GLN A 281 -28.84 -14.93 16.11
CA GLN A 281 -29.89 -13.90 16.12
C GLN A 281 -30.97 -14.22 17.17
N HIS A 282 -31.42 -15.48 17.27
CA HIS A 282 -32.38 -15.90 18.29
C HIS A 282 -31.84 -15.72 19.71
N LYS A 283 -30.58 -16.10 19.96
CA LYS A 283 -29.93 -15.88 21.27
C LYS A 283 -29.84 -14.40 21.63
N ALA A 284 -29.49 -13.54 20.67
CA ALA A 284 -29.44 -12.09 20.87
C ALA A 284 -30.81 -11.48 21.16
N MET A 285 -31.88 -12.01 20.55
CA MET A 285 -33.26 -11.60 20.86
C MET A 285 -33.70 -12.06 22.26
N ALA A 286 -33.38 -13.30 22.64
CA ALA A 286 -33.72 -13.85 23.96
C ALA A 286 -32.98 -13.14 25.11
N SER A 287 -31.73 -12.71 24.91
CA SER A 287 -30.99 -11.95 25.93
C SER A 287 -31.53 -10.52 26.11
N ARG A 288 -32.14 -9.94 25.07
CA ARG A 288 -32.80 -8.63 25.13
C ARG A 288 -34.16 -8.67 25.81
N SER A 289 -34.92 -9.77 25.67
CA SER A 289 -36.23 -9.94 26.34
C SER A 289 -36.13 -10.28 27.84
N GLY A 290 -34.98 -10.76 28.32
CA GLY A 290 -34.75 -11.09 29.74
C GLY A 290 -34.53 -9.90 30.70
N LYS A 291 -34.51 -8.65 30.21
CA LYS A 291 -34.37 -7.43 31.04
C LYS A 291 -35.70 -6.72 31.39
N GLY A 292 -36.85 -7.30 31.04
CA GLY A 292 -38.16 -6.83 31.49
C GLY A 292 -38.77 -7.82 32.48
N LYS A 293 -39.07 -7.39 33.72
CA LYS A 293 -39.93 -8.16 34.62
C LYS A 293 -41.23 -8.50 33.87
N PRO A 294 -41.70 -9.76 33.85
CA PRO A 294 -43.01 -10.04 33.29
C PRO A 294 -44.06 -9.50 34.25
N LEU A 295 -44.80 -8.48 33.82
CA LEU A 295 -46.07 -8.10 34.43
C LEU A 295 -47.06 -9.22 34.12
N LEU A 296 -47.36 -10.01 35.14
CA LEU A 296 -48.38 -11.05 35.15
C LEU A 296 -49.74 -10.39 34.93
N ALA A 297 -50.26 -10.44 33.71
CA ALA A 297 -51.66 -10.13 33.43
C ALA A 297 -52.45 -11.44 33.37
N THR A 298 -53.03 -11.81 34.50
CA THR A 298 -54.13 -12.77 34.59
C THR A 298 -55.33 -12.26 33.80
N THR A 299 -55.71 -12.97 32.75
CA THR A 299 -57.09 -12.96 32.26
C THR A 299 -57.53 -14.38 31.97
N ARG A 300 -58.34 -14.91 32.89
CA ARG A 300 -59.25 -16.03 32.66
C ARG A 300 -60.05 -15.77 31.38
N ASN A 301 -60.16 -16.76 30.51
CA ASN A 301 -61.45 -17.10 29.96
C ASN A 301 -61.47 -18.55 29.46
N ASN A 302 -62.46 -19.28 29.99
CA ASN A 302 -62.88 -20.60 29.59
C ASN A 302 -63.25 -20.64 28.11
N LYS A 303 -62.90 -21.74 27.44
CA LYS A 303 -63.86 -22.55 26.68
C LYS A 303 -63.26 -23.92 26.34
N HIS A 304 -64.07 -24.92 26.67
CA HIS A 304 -63.94 -26.34 26.37
C HIS A 304 -63.98 -26.62 24.85
N GLU A 305 -63.20 -27.61 24.42
CA GLU A 305 -63.49 -28.62 23.35
C GLU A 305 -62.24 -29.52 23.25
N VAL A 306 -62.18 -30.62 24.02
CA VAL A 306 -62.51 -32.01 23.63
C VAL A 306 -61.88 -32.43 22.28
N LEU A 307 -60.76 -33.14 22.34
CA LEU A 307 -60.28 -34.01 21.26
C LEU A 307 -59.90 -35.36 21.87
N GLU A 308 -60.72 -36.37 21.56
CA GLU A 308 -60.48 -37.78 21.85
C GLU A 308 -59.50 -38.41 20.85
N GLU A 309 -58.69 -39.29 21.43
CA GLU A 309 -57.95 -40.46 20.95
C GLU A 309 -57.89 -40.80 19.46
N CYS A 310 -56.64 -40.96 18.99
CA CYS A 310 -56.27 -41.74 17.81
C CYS A 310 -56.11 -43.22 18.17
N HIS A 311 -56.80 -44.12 17.46
CA HIS A 311 -56.46 -45.55 17.31
C HIS A 311 -56.76 -46.00 15.87
N GLY A 312 -55.89 -46.85 15.31
CA GLY A 312 -56.33 -47.89 14.36
C GLY A 312 -55.76 -47.88 12.92
N THR A 313 -54.63 -48.57 12.76
CA THR A 313 -54.39 -49.71 11.84
C THR A 313 -54.40 -49.61 10.30
N CYS A 314 -53.44 -50.36 9.74
CA CYS A 314 -53.06 -50.62 8.35
C CYS A 314 -54.05 -51.42 7.47
N LYS A 315 -53.85 -51.27 6.14
CA LYS A 315 -53.88 -52.24 4.99
C LYS A 315 -54.22 -51.41 3.73
N GLY A 316 -53.63 -51.52 2.53
CA GLY A 316 -53.00 -52.60 1.78
C GLY A 316 -53.77 -52.77 0.46
N SER A 317 -53.09 -52.79 -0.71
CA SER A 317 -53.45 -53.40 -2.02
C SER A 317 -53.50 -52.50 -3.30
N SER A 318 -52.45 -52.63 -4.12
CA SER A 318 -52.40 -53.04 -5.56
C SER A 318 -53.31 -52.49 -6.69
N PHE A 319 -52.61 -52.07 -7.76
CA PHE A 319 -52.77 -52.34 -9.23
C PHE A 319 -53.74 -51.54 -10.16
N ILE A 320 -53.16 -51.17 -11.33
CA ILE A 320 -53.66 -51.13 -12.75
C ILE A 320 -53.48 -49.79 -13.51
N HIS A 321 -52.88 -49.92 -14.72
CA HIS A 321 -52.62 -48.96 -15.81
C HIS A 321 -53.86 -48.38 -16.51
N ALA A 322 -53.78 -47.14 -17.03
CA ALA A 322 -54.26 -46.74 -18.38
C ALA A 322 -53.84 -45.29 -18.77
N LYS A 323 -53.51 -45.11 -20.06
CA LYS A 323 -53.25 -43.83 -20.77
C LYS A 323 -54.56 -43.09 -21.07
N ASP A 324 -54.58 -41.76 -21.09
CA ASP A 324 -54.57 -40.89 -22.31
C ASP A 324 -54.94 -39.41 -21.99
N ARG A 325 -54.50 -38.53 -22.89
CA ARG A 325 -54.61 -37.06 -23.08
C ARG A 325 -55.61 -36.19 -22.27
N GLY A 326 -55.15 -34.97 -21.92
CA GLY A 326 -55.85 -33.73 -22.29
C GLY A 326 -56.36 -32.80 -21.16
N ARG A 327 -55.67 -31.65 -21.02
CA ARG A 327 -56.17 -30.31 -20.63
C ARG A 327 -56.60 -30.01 -19.18
N SER A 328 -55.84 -29.07 -18.59
CA SER A 328 -56.18 -28.06 -17.56
C SER A 328 -57.10 -28.41 -16.39
N SER A 329 -56.56 -28.35 -15.17
CA SER A 329 -57.09 -27.54 -14.05
C SER A 329 -56.34 -27.84 -12.75
N ALA A 330 -55.81 -26.78 -12.14
CA ALA A 330 -55.70 -26.50 -10.70
C ALA A 330 -55.40 -27.63 -9.66
N LYS A 331 -54.36 -27.33 -8.86
CA LYS A 331 -54.21 -27.54 -7.40
C LYS A 331 -53.89 -28.96 -6.88
N ASN A 332 -52.62 -29.17 -6.52
CA ASN A 332 -52.17 -29.27 -5.12
C ASN A 332 -50.69 -29.70 -5.06
N SER A 333 -49.80 -28.77 -4.67
CA SER A 333 -48.43 -29.04 -4.25
C SER A 333 -48.37 -29.00 -2.71
N PRO A 334 -47.50 -29.80 -2.06
CA PRO A 334 -47.46 -29.89 -0.61
C PRO A 334 -46.94 -28.58 -0.02
N ALA A 335 -47.57 -28.16 1.09
CA ALA A 335 -47.28 -26.93 1.79
C ALA A 335 -45.82 -26.92 2.30
N VAL A 336 -44.98 -26.14 1.63
CA VAL A 336 -43.75 -25.61 2.22
C VAL A 336 -44.18 -24.65 3.32
N VAL A 337 -43.72 -24.90 4.55
CA VAL A 337 -43.88 -23.98 5.68
C VAL A 337 -43.08 -22.72 5.37
N THR A 338 -43.70 -21.78 4.67
CA THR A 338 -43.19 -20.42 4.50
C THR A 338 -43.42 -19.70 5.81
N THR A 339 -42.43 -19.72 6.70
CA THR A 339 -42.42 -18.81 7.84
C THR A 339 -42.38 -17.38 7.30
N MET A 340 -43.52 -16.69 7.40
CA MET A 340 -43.63 -15.28 7.06
C MET A 340 -42.74 -14.47 8.01
N VAL A 341 -41.54 -14.12 7.54
CA VAL A 341 -40.75 -13.04 8.13
C VAL A 341 -41.52 -11.76 7.85
N ARG A 342 -42.05 -11.12 8.91
CA ARG A 342 -42.60 -9.77 8.83
C ARG A 342 -41.55 -8.86 8.20
N LYS A 343 -41.87 -8.29 7.04
CA LYS A 343 -41.12 -7.21 6.40
C LYS A 343 -41.14 -6.03 7.37
N VAL A 344 -39.99 -5.70 7.95
CA VAL A 344 -39.80 -4.42 8.64
C VAL A 344 -39.79 -3.37 7.54
N GLU A 345 -40.87 -2.60 7.44
CA GLU A 345 -40.94 -1.46 6.52
C GLU A 345 -39.96 -0.38 7.01
N GLY A 346 -38.97 -0.04 6.17
CA GLY A 346 -38.02 1.04 6.42
C GLY A 346 -36.56 0.80 6.01
N ASP A 347 -36.22 -0.27 5.29
CA ASP A 347 -34.80 -0.67 5.09
C ASP A 347 -34.41 -0.95 3.63
N GLU A 348 -34.61 0.01 2.73
CA GLU A 348 -34.19 -0.14 1.33
C GLU A 348 -32.67 0.01 1.11
N GLY A 349 -31.89 0.28 2.17
CA GLY A 349 -30.42 0.43 2.11
C GLY A 349 -29.59 -0.80 2.55
N CYS A 350 -30.16 -1.76 3.29
CA CYS A 350 -29.40 -2.84 3.94
C CYS A 350 -29.44 -4.19 3.19
N SER A 351 -29.78 -4.19 1.90
CA SER A 351 -29.96 -5.41 1.10
C SER A 351 -28.69 -5.90 0.38
N HIS A 352 -27.70 -5.03 0.19
CA HIS A 352 -26.50 -5.29 -0.64
C HIS A 352 -25.46 -6.20 0.01
N HIS A 353 -25.45 -6.27 1.34
CA HIS A 353 -24.47 -7.02 2.12
C HIS A 353 -25.17 -7.92 3.14
N HIS A 354 -24.47 -8.94 3.63
CA HIS A 354 -25.00 -9.73 4.76
C HIS A 354 -25.03 -8.86 6.02
N PRO A 355 -26.14 -8.85 6.80
CA PRO A 355 -26.22 -8.08 8.04
C PRO A 355 -25.12 -8.43 9.05
N LEU A 356 -24.65 -9.69 9.03
CA LEU A 356 -23.52 -10.14 9.85
C LEU A 356 -22.22 -9.39 9.52
N LEU A 357 -21.93 -9.15 8.23
CA LEU A 357 -20.74 -8.40 7.82
C LEU A 357 -20.84 -6.95 8.29
N LEU A 358 -21.98 -6.30 8.07
CA LEU A 358 -22.20 -4.92 8.51
C LEU A 358 -22.11 -4.78 10.03
N GLN A 359 -22.61 -5.77 10.78
CA GLN A 359 -22.48 -5.78 12.24
C GLN A 359 -21.02 -5.89 12.68
N LEU A 360 -20.23 -6.77 12.06
CA LEU A 360 -18.80 -6.91 12.37
C LEU A 360 -18.03 -5.61 12.13
N LEU A 361 -18.29 -4.93 11.01
CA LEU A 361 -17.68 -3.64 10.70
C LEU A 361 -18.13 -2.55 11.69
N ALA A 362 -19.42 -2.52 12.03
CA ALA A 362 -19.99 -1.56 12.95
C ALA A 362 -19.46 -1.72 14.38
N ASP A 363 -19.23 -2.96 14.83
CA ASP A 363 -18.64 -3.27 16.12
C ASP A 363 -17.19 -2.74 16.21
N GLU A 364 -16.40 -2.96 15.15
CA GLU A 364 -15.01 -2.46 15.06
C GLU A 364 -14.96 -0.92 15.04
N LEU A 365 -15.87 -0.28 14.28
CA LEU A 365 -15.96 1.17 14.14
C LEU A 365 -16.75 1.87 15.26
N LYS A 366 -17.30 1.10 16.21
CA LYS A 366 -18.15 1.60 17.31
C LYS A 366 -19.28 2.49 16.77
N CYS A 367 -20.03 2.01 15.79
CA CYS A 367 -21.18 2.69 15.19
C CYS A 367 -22.38 1.74 15.02
N LYS A 368 -23.49 2.22 14.47
CA LYS A 368 -24.59 1.34 14.07
C LYS A 368 -24.37 0.86 12.63
N PRO A 369 -24.82 -0.36 12.26
CA PRO A 369 -24.80 -0.81 10.87
C PRO A 369 -25.46 0.18 9.90
N SER A 370 -26.52 0.87 10.34
CA SER A 370 -27.23 1.90 9.56
C SER A 370 -26.42 3.19 9.33
N ASP A 371 -25.32 3.40 10.06
CA ASP A 371 -24.45 4.55 9.87
C ASP A 371 -23.41 4.29 8.77
N ILE A 372 -23.17 3.03 8.40
CA ILE A 372 -22.28 2.66 7.30
C ILE A 372 -22.95 3.04 5.98
N CYS A 373 -22.31 3.92 5.23
CA CYS A 373 -22.80 4.38 3.92
C CYS A 373 -22.27 3.51 2.78
N ASP A 374 -20.97 3.24 2.78
CA ASP A 374 -20.27 2.42 1.77
C ASP A 374 -18.86 2.03 2.28
N PHE A 375 -18.13 1.18 1.57
CA PHE A 375 -16.77 0.80 1.93
C PHE A 375 -15.90 0.34 0.74
N ASP A 376 -14.59 0.54 0.89
CA ASP A 376 -13.54 -0.02 0.04
C ASP A 376 -12.75 -1.05 0.88
N LEU A 377 -13.13 -2.33 0.81
CA LEU A 377 -12.52 -3.40 1.61
C LEU A 377 -11.77 -4.41 0.75
N CYS A 378 -10.59 -4.79 1.22
CA CYS A 378 -9.78 -5.88 0.69
C CYS A 378 -9.93 -7.10 1.61
N VAL A 379 -9.87 -8.29 1.03
CA VAL A 379 -9.64 -9.53 1.77
C VAL A 379 -8.15 -9.63 2.06
N CYS A 380 -7.78 -10.01 3.28
CA CYS A 380 -6.39 -10.02 3.75
C CYS A 380 -6.08 -11.33 4.49
N ASP A 381 -4.86 -11.84 4.35
CA ASP A 381 -4.32 -12.89 5.22
C ASP A 381 -4.16 -12.36 6.65
N THR A 382 -4.53 -13.17 7.63
CA THR A 382 -4.37 -12.84 9.05
C THR A 382 -3.06 -13.35 9.64
N GLN A 383 -2.34 -14.22 8.93
CA GLN A 383 -1.04 -14.72 9.37
C GLN A 383 0.00 -13.57 9.32
N PRO A 384 0.60 -13.18 10.47
CA PRO A 384 1.56 -12.08 10.51
C PRO A 384 2.77 -12.27 9.60
N SER A 385 3.36 -11.16 9.18
CA SER A 385 4.69 -11.10 8.56
C SER A 385 5.74 -11.56 9.57
N ALA A 386 6.70 -12.36 9.13
CA ALA A 386 7.72 -12.92 10.01
C ALA A 386 9.06 -13.07 9.28
N ILE A 387 10.14 -12.99 10.06
CA ILE A 387 11.46 -13.47 9.65
C ILE A 387 11.48 -15.00 9.83
N GLY A 388 12.10 -15.72 8.88
CA GLY A 388 12.24 -17.15 8.94
C GLY A 388 13.33 -17.68 8.00
N GLY A 389 13.32 -19.00 7.78
CA GLY A 389 14.44 -19.72 7.18
C GLY A 389 15.33 -20.33 8.26
N ALA A 390 16.20 -21.29 7.88
CA ALA A 390 17.08 -21.96 8.83
C ALA A 390 18.12 -21.01 9.47
N LEU A 391 18.36 -19.86 8.84
CA LEU A 391 19.30 -18.82 9.26
C LEU A 391 18.61 -17.49 9.58
N ASP A 392 17.28 -17.46 9.75
CA ASP A 392 16.50 -16.24 9.97
C ASP A 392 16.80 -15.14 8.92
N GLU A 393 16.98 -15.56 7.67
CA GLU A 393 17.48 -14.73 6.57
C GLU A 393 16.37 -14.22 5.63
N PHE A 394 15.15 -14.77 5.74
CA PHE A 394 14.05 -14.49 4.83
C PHE A 394 12.90 -13.77 5.52
N ILE A 395 12.27 -12.84 4.79
CA ILE A 395 11.00 -12.23 5.18
C ILE A 395 9.87 -12.96 4.46
N LEU A 396 8.93 -13.49 5.23
CA LEU A 396 7.77 -14.23 4.77
C LEU A 396 6.52 -13.40 5.04
N SER A 397 6.02 -12.71 4.01
CA SER A 397 4.91 -11.76 4.16
C SER A 397 4.08 -11.70 2.88
N GLY A 398 2.80 -11.37 2.98
CA GLY A 398 2.07 -10.84 1.83
C GLY A 398 2.45 -9.39 1.57
N ARG A 399 2.27 -8.91 0.33
CA ARG A 399 2.44 -7.49 -0.06
C ARG A 399 3.90 -7.01 -0.04
N LEU A 400 4.86 -7.93 -0.10
CA LEU A 400 6.26 -7.57 -0.38
C LEU A 400 6.35 -6.89 -1.75
N ASP A 401 5.48 -7.23 -2.68
CA ASP A 401 5.21 -6.35 -3.82
C ASP A 401 4.13 -5.31 -3.43
N ASN A 402 4.44 -4.04 -3.17
CA ASN A 402 5.76 -3.36 -3.20
C ASN A 402 6.03 -2.54 -1.91
N LEU A 403 5.49 -3.01 -0.78
CA LEU A 403 5.62 -2.29 0.50
C LEU A 403 7.05 -2.14 1.06
N PRO A 404 8.03 -3.04 0.84
CA PRO A 404 9.45 -2.83 1.11
C PRO A 404 9.99 -1.53 0.51
N MET A 405 9.78 -1.29 -0.79
CA MET A 405 10.33 -0.10 -1.45
C MET A 405 9.61 1.15 -0.95
N SER A 406 8.31 1.08 -0.72
CA SER A 406 7.53 2.17 -0.11
C SER A 406 8.02 2.51 1.31
N PHE A 407 8.27 1.51 2.14
CA PHE A 407 8.82 1.68 3.50
C PHE A 407 10.22 2.28 3.45
N CYS A 408 11.13 1.68 2.68
CA CYS A 408 12.52 2.13 2.57
C CYS A 408 12.58 3.56 2.02
N ALA A 409 11.74 3.93 1.05
CA ALA A 409 11.67 5.29 0.53
C ALA A 409 11.21 6.29 1.60
N ALA A 410 10.14 5.98 2.34
CA ALA A 410 9.63 6.85 3.42
C ALA A 410 10.65 7.02 4.56
N LYS A 411 11.26 5.91 4.99
CA LYS A 411 12.27 5.91 6.05
C LYS A 411 13.55 6.61 5.62
N ALA A 412 14.05 6.36 4.41
CA ALA A 412 15.23 7.04 3.86
C ALA A 412 15.02 8.55 3.72
N LEU A 413 13.84 8.99 3.27
CA LEU A 413 13.52 10.43 3.21
C LEU A 413 13.49 11.05 4.61
N ALA A 414 12.84 10.38 5.57
CA ALA A 414 12.81 10.82 6.96
C ALA A 414 14.22 10.95 7.58
N GLU A 415 15.05 9.91 7.43
CA GLU A 415 16.39 9.88 8.00
C GLU A 415 17.40 10.78 7.31
N SER A 416 17.34 10.90 5.99
CA SER A 416 18.23 11.81 5.25
C SER A 416 18.04 13.28 5.65
N THR A 417 16.92 13.61 6.31
CA THR A 417 16.62 14.95 6.81
C THR A 417 16.65 15.06 8.34
N ALA A 418 17.09 14.02 9.06
CA ALA A 418 17.03 13.99 10.52
C ALA A 418 18.00 14.97 11.19
N ALA A 419 19.20 15.18 10.61
CA ALA A 419 20.17 16.13 11.15
C ALA A 419 19.68 17.59 10.96
N PRO A 420 19.91 18.50 11.93
CA PRO A 420 19.43 19.89 11.86
C PRO A 420 19.92 20.66 10.64
N ASP A 421 21.12 20.33 10.14
CA ASP A 421 21.80 20.95 9.01
C ASP A 421 21.72 20.11 7.72
N ALA A 422 20.97 19.00 7.72
CA ALA A 422 20.87 18.08 6.58
C ALA A 422 20.45 18.75 5.26
N LEU A 423 19.70 19.86 5.35
CA LEU A 423 19.20 20.62 4.20
C LEU A 423 19.94 21.95 3.97
N ALA A 424 20.91 22.31 4.82
CA ALA A 424 21.56 23.62 4.79
C ALA A 424 22.33 23.87 3.48
N ASN A 425 22.95 22.83 2.92
CA ASN A 425 23.68 22.90 1.66
C ASN A 425 22.89 22.37 0.45
N GLU A 426 21.68 21.85 0.65
CA GLU A 426 20.85 21.26 -0.38
C GLU A 426 20.26 22.34 -1.30
N SER A 427 20.50 22.20 -2.60
CA SER A 427 19.93 23.07 -3.63
C SER A 427 18.72 22.45 -4.34
N GLY A 428 18.47 21.16 -4.17
CA GLY A 428 17.32 20.47 -4.74
C GLY A 428 16.17 20.27 -3.76
N VAL A 429 15.20 19.45 -4.19
CA VAL A 429 14.10 18.97 -3.35
C VAL A 429 14.16 17.46 -3.30
N ARG A 430 14.32 16.89 -2.11
CA ARG A 430 14.21 15.44 -1.89
C ARG A 430 12.74 15.07 -1.83
N MET A 431 12.32 14.04 -2.54
CA MET A 431 10.91 13.68 -2.66
C MET A 431 10.70 12.17 -2.72
N ILE A 432 9.56 11.72 -2.19
CA ILE A 432 8.99 10.41 -2.50
C ILE A 432 7.61 10.55 -3.12
N GLY A 433 7.25 9.59 -3.98
CA GLY A 433 5.88 9.40 -4.45
C GLY A 433 5.47 7.94 -4.28
N LEU A 434 4.56 7.66 -3.34
CA LEU A 434 4.02 6.33 -3.12
C LEU A 434 2.60 6.30 -3.70
N PHE A 435 2.41 5.55 -4.78
CA PHE A 435 1.20 5.54 -5.58
C PHE A 435 0.27 4.36 -5.25
N ASP A 436 -1.00 4.49 -5.59
CA ASP A 436 -1.98 3.39 -5.59
C ASP A 436 -2.29 3.04 -7.03
N ASN A 437 -2.84 1.86 -7.28
CA ASN A 437 -3.28 1.39 -8.59
C ASN A 437 -2.18 1.08 -9.58
N GLU A 438 -0.96 0.80 -9.12
CA GLU A 438 0.11 0.30 -9.98
C GLU A 438 -0.31 -1.00 -10.66
N GLU A 439 -0.83 -1.94 -9.86
CA GLU A 439 -1.24 -3.30 -10.23
C GLU A 439 -2.33 -3.37 -11.30
N VAL A 440 -2.95 -2.23 -11.61
CA VAL A 440 -4.03 -2.10 -12.60
C VAL A 440 -3.72 -1.03 -13.65
N GLY A 441 -2.44 -0.67 -13.81
CA GLY A 441 -1.91 0.19 -14.87
C GLY A 441 -1.76 1.67 -14.51
N SER A 442 -1.91 2.06 -13.24
CA SER A 442 -1.69 3.42 -12.71
C SER A 442 -2.58 4.54 -13.29
N VAL A 443 -3.58 4.23 -14.12
CA VAL A 443 -4.50 5.22 -14.71
C VAL A 443 -5.63 5.55 -13.74
N SER A 444 -5.32 6.33 -12.72
CA SER A 444 -6.31 6.84 -11.75
C SER A 444 -5.94 8.25 -11.27
N ALA A 445 -6.80 8.88 -10.45
CA ALA A 445 -6.50 10.21 -9.90
C ALA A 445 -5.35 10.20 -8.88
N GLN A 446 -5.01 9.03 -8.34
CA GLN A 446 -3.99 8.82 -7.31
C GLN A 446 -2.85 7.90 -7.74
N GLY A 447 -2.91 7.31 -8.94
CA GLY A 447 -1.84 6.48 -9.49
C GLY A 447 -0.69 7.26 -10.10
N ALA A 448 0.33 6.54 -10.56
CA ALA A 448 1.56 7.15 -11.09
C ALA A 448 1.32 7.99 -12.34
N SER A 449 0.28 7.67 -13.13
CA SER A 449 -0.12 8.46 -14.31
C SER A 449 -0.90 9.73 -13.95
N SER A 450 -1.05 10.06 -12.67
CA SER A 450 -1.81 11.21 -12.20
C SER A 450 -0.97 12.49 -12.08
N THR A 451 -1.65 13.59 -11.75
CA THR A 451 -1.01 14.90 -11.55
C THR A 451 -0.34 15.07 -10.17
N LEU A 452 -0.11 14.00 -9.42
CA LEU A 452 0.42 14.08 -8.06
C LEU A 452 1.82 14.70 -8.01
N ILE A 453 2.82 14.05 -8.63
CA ILE A 453 4.19 14.56 -8.65
C ILE A 453 4.29 15.85 -9.47
N SER A 454 3.67 15.89 -10.66
CA SER A 454 3.71 17.08 -11.53
C SER A 454 3.12 18.30 -10.84
N GLY A 455 2.03 18.13 -10.08
CA GLY A 455 1.41 19.18 -9.28
C GLY A 455 2.29 19.67 -8.15
N VAL A 456 3.01 18.78 -7.45
CA VAL A 456 3.98 19.18 -6.41
C VAL A 456 5.14 19.96 -7.01
N ILE A 457 5.78 19.43 -8.06
CA ILE A 457 6.88 20.10 -8.77
C ILE A 457 6.46 21.52 -9.18
N ARG A 458 5.35 21.63 -9.89
CA ARG A 458 4.82 22.92 -10.36
C ARG A 458 4.60 23.90 -9.20
N ARG A 459 3.93 23.47 -8.12
CA ARG A 459 3.57 24.36 -7.00
C ARG A 459 4.78 24.78 -6.17
N VAL A 460 5.76 23.91 -6.00
CA VAL A 460 7.02 24.25 -5.31
C VAL A 460 7.84 25.23 -6.15
N THR A 461 7.96 25.00 -7.47
CA THR A 461 8.65 25.91 -8.38
C THR A 461 7.96 27.28 -8.46
N GLU A 462 6.62 27.31 -8.51
CA GLU A 462 5.81 28.53 -8.48
C GLU A 462 6.04 29.34 -7.20
N TRP A 463 5.97 28.68 -6.04
CA TRP A 463 6.25 29.32 -4.75
C TRP A 463 7.67 29.92 -4.70
N ALA A 464 8.67 29.18 -5.16
CA ALA A 464 10.07 29.65 -5.18
C ALA A 464 10.27 30.84 -6.13
N THR A 465 9.52 30.89 -7.24
CA THR A 465 9.56 32.02 -8.19
C THR A 465 9.00 33.29 -7.54
N THR A 466 7.84 33.19 -6.89
CA THR A 466 7.21 34.36 -6.22
C THR A 466 8.04 34.89 -5.04
N SER A 467 8.88 34.04 -4.46
CA SER A 467 9.78 34.40 -3.36
C SER A 467 11.09 35.04 -3.84
N SER A 468 11.42 34.94 -5.14
CA SER A 468 12.61 35.54 -5.74
C SER A 468 12.24 36.84 -6.47
N MET A 469 12.86 37.96 -6.11
CA MET A 469 12.57 39.27 -6.72
C MET A 469 13.06 39.42 -8.17
N HIS A 470 13.64 38.37 -8.77
CA HIS A 470 14.19 38.41 -10.12
C HIS A 470 13.24 37.75 -11.11
N ALA A 471 12.66 38.57 -12.00
CA ALA A 471 11.90 38.08 -13.14
C ALA A 471 12.84 37.31 -14.08
N THR A 472 12.74 35.99 -14.08
CA THR A 472 13.47 35.15 -15.04
C THR A 472 12.79 35.23 -16.42
N PRO A 473 13.53 35.38 -17.54
CA PRO A 473 12.96 35.43 -18.89
C PRO A 473 12.12 34.20 -19.27
N SER A 474 12.36 33.05 -18.62
CA SER A 474 11.81 31.73 -18.95
C SER A 474 10.35 31.52 -18.56
N GLY A 475 9.78 32.36 -17.68
CA GLY A 475 8.45 32.15 -17.09
C GLY A 475 8.33 30.86 -16.25
N LEU A 476 7.16 30.64 -15.63
CA LEU A 476 6.94 29.47 -14.75
C LEU A 476 7.11 28.13 -15.49
N GLU A 477 6.54 27.99 -16.69
CA GLU A 477 6.64 26.74 -17.46
C GLU A 477 8.09 26.41 -17.84
N GLY A 478 8.87 27.42 -18.21
CA GLY A 478 10.29 27.24 -18.49
C GLY A 478 11.07 26.78 -17.27
N LEU A 479 10.76 27.33 -16.09
CA LEU A 479 11.38 26.91 -14.82
C LEU A 479 10.96 25.50 -14.40
N VAL A 480 9.69 25.12 -14.61
CA VAL A 480 9.22 23.76 -14.33
C VAL A 480 9.91 22.75 -15.26
N ALA A 481 9.97 23.03 -16.56
CA ALA A 481 10.68 22.19 -17.52
C ALA A 481 12.18 22.07 -17.19
N GLN A 482 12.82 23.18 -16.80
CA GLN A 482 14.21 23.18 -16.33
C GLN A 482 14.37 22.32 -15.07
N SER A 483 13.45 22.44 -14.11
CA SER A 483 13.46 21.64 -12.88
C SER A 483 13.42 20.16 -13.23
N CYS A 484 12.48 19.72 -14.06
CA CYS A 484 12.36 18.32 -14.51
C CYS A 484 13.65 17.80 -15.17
N ARG A 485 14.38 18.63 -15.93
CA ARG A 485 15.64 18.21 -16.57
C ARG A 485 16.85 18.18 -15.64
N ARG A 486 16.75 18.78 -14.45
CA ARG A 486 17.75 18.69 -13.37
C ARG A 486 17.36 17.69 -12.29
N SER A 487 16.16 17.12 -12.39
CA SER A 487 15.65 16.06 -11.54
C SER A 487 16.23 14.70 -11.90
N PHE A 488 16.09 13.75 -10.99
CA PHE A 488 16.34 12.34 -11.21
C PHE A 488 15.27 11.54 -10.45
N LEU A 489 14.84 10.41 -11.03
CA LEU A 489 13.84 9.53 -10.45
C LEU A 489 14.40 8.11 -10.30
N VAL A 490 14.30 7.57 -9.11
CA VAL A 490 14.43 6.14 -8.84
C VAL A 490 13.03 5.56 -8.77
N SER A 491 12.65 4.77 -9.76
CA SER A 491 11.44 3.95 -9.76
C SER A 491 11.75 2.66 -9.00
N ALA A 492 11.28 2.59 -7.76
CA ALA A 492 11.57 1.51 -6.83
C ALA A 492 10.40 0.53 -6.79
N ASP A 493 10.64 -0.66 -7.30
CA ASP A 493 9.69 -1.75 -7.36
C ASP A 493 10.44 -3.08 -7.37
N MET A 494 9.91 -4.10 -6.72
CA MET A 494 10.59 -5.37 -6.47
C MET A 494 11.12 -6.02 -7.77
N ALA A 495 12.10 -6.91 -7.62
CA ALA A 495 12.75 -7.61 -8.72
C ALA A 495 12.61 -9.13 -8.56
N HIS A 496 12.61 -9.87 -9.66
CA HIS A 496 12.52 -11.33 -9.62
C HIS A 496 13.88 -11.95 -9.29
N ALA A 497 14.02 -12.50 -8.07
CA ALA A 497 15.14 -13.37 -7.74
C ALA A 497 15.13 -14.62 -8.62
N VAL A 498 16.30 -15.18 -8.92
CA VAL A 498 16.40 -16.47 -9.62
C VAL A 498 15.73 -17.56 -8.79
N HIS A 499 14.73 -18.21 -9.38
CA HIS A 499 13.96 -19.22 -8.67
C HIS A 499 14.68 -20.58 -8.74
N PRO A 500 15.03 -21.25 -7.61
CA PRO A 500 15.84 -22.46 -7.62
C PRO A 500 15.20 -23.64 -8.37
N ASN A 501 13.87 -23.78 -8.31
CA ASN A 501 13.14 -24.81 -9.06
C ASN A 501 12.83 -24.44 -10.52
N TYR A 502 13.07 -23.19 -10.93
CA TYR A 502 12.68 -22.67 -12.25
C TYR A 502 13.77 -21.76 -12.85
N VAL A 503 15.05 -22.07 -12.61
CA VAL A 503 16.21 -21.25 -13.04
C VAL A 503 16.15 -20.93 -14.55
N HIS A 504 15.69 -21.88 -15.36
CA HIS A 504 15.52 -21.72 -16.80
C HIS A 504 14.53 -20.60 -17.21
N ARG A 505 13.76 -20.02 -16.29
CA ARG A 505 12.85 -18.89 -16.57
C ARG A 505 13.58 -17.54 -16.54
N HIS A 506 14.80 -17.47 -16.03
CA HIS A 506 15.65 -16.28 -16.06
C HIS A 506 16.59 -16.30 -17.26
N ASP A 507 17.12 -15.12 -17.61
CA ASP A 507 18.27 -15.01 -18.50
C ASP A 507 19.48 -15.75 -17.88
N GLU A 508 20.41 -16.24 -18.72
CA GLU A 508 21.53 -17.05 -18.25
C GLU A 508 22.55 -16.25 -17.41
N VAL A 509 22.67 -14.93 -17.66
CA VAL A 509 23.67 -14.07 -17.02
C VAL A 509 23.03 -13.07 -16.04
N HIS A 510 21.77 -12.68 -16.27
CA HIS A 510 21.06 -11.71 -15.43
C HIS A 510 20.14 -12.42 -14.43
N GLN A 511 20.75 -13.03 -13.40
CA GLN A 511 20.08 -13.84 -12.38
C GLN A 511 20.23 -13.21 -10.99
N PRO A 512 19.33 -12.30 -10.59
CA PRO A 512 19.41 -11.67 -9.27
C PRO A 512 19.35 -12.70 -8.14
N MET A 513 20.30 -12.62 -7.22
CA MET A 513 20.38 -13.43 -6.02
C MET A 513 19.88 -12.63 -4.81
N MET A 514 19.22 -13.30 -3.88
CA MET A 514 18.94 -12.73 -2.56
C MET A 514 20.25 -12.41 -1.83
N HIS A 515 20.22 -11.38 -0.98
CA HIS A 515 21.35 -10.82 -0.21
C HIS A 515 22.40 -10.09 -1.08
N GLY A 516 22.22 -10.11 -2.40
CA GLY A 516 23.13 -9.49 -3.37
C GLY A 516 22.89 -8.00 -3.59
N GLY A 517 21.99 -7.37 -2.84
CA GLY A 517 21.65 -5.95 -2.97
C GLY A 517 20.62 -5.64 -4.05
N LEU A 518 20.37 -4.35 -4.23
CA LEU A 518 19.35 -3.85 -5.17
C LEU A 518 19.69 -4.22 -6.61
N VAL A 519 18.65 -4.56 -7.35
CA VAL A 519 18.72 -4.98 -8.74
C VAL A 519 18.36 -3.79 -9.64
N ILE A 520 19.24 -3.41 -10.57
CA ILE A 520 18.91 -2.48 -11.64
C ILE A 520 18.18 -3.24 -12.75
N LYS A 521 16.95 -2.82 -13.06
CA LYS A 521 16.06 -3.49 -14.02
C LYS A 521 16.18 -2.84 -15.39
N HIS A 522 16.53 -3.62 -16.41
CA HIS A 522 16.71 -3.18 -17.80
C HIS A 522 15.69 -3.82 -18.73
N ASN A 523 15.16 -3.05 -19.67
CA ASN A 523 14.35 -3.58 -20.76
C ASN A 523 14.37 -2.62 -21.96
N ALA A 524 14.84 -3.10 -23.12
CA ALA A 524 14.96 -2.28 -24.33
C ALA A 524 13.60 -1.74 -24.83
N ASN A 525 12.49 -2.44 -24.55
CA ASN A 525 11.14 -2.03 -24.93
C ASN A 525 10.54 -0.99 -23.97
N GLN A 526 11.32 -0.49 -23.01
CA GLN A 526 10.91 0.52 -22.05
C GLN A 526 9.78 0.05 -21.10
N ASP A 527 9.70 -1.25 -20.82
CA ASP A 527 8.91 -1.73 -19.68
C ASP A 527 9.52 -1.25 -18.34
N TYR A 528 10.83 -0.96 -18.36
CA TYR A 528 11.59 -0.22 -17.36
C TYR A 528 12.23 1.00 -18.03
N ALA A 529 12.27 2.15 -17.36
CA ALA A 529 12.80 3.41 -17.91
C ALA A 529 14.33 3.52 -17.85
N THR A 530 14.99 2.51 -17.30
CA THR A 530 16.45 2.45 -17.15
C THR A 530 17.17 2.62 -18.48
N SER A 531 18.20 3.48 -18.46
CA SER A 531 19.20 3.63 -19.52
C SER A 531 20.60 3.44 -18.94
N ALA A 532 21.61 3.26 -19.80
CA ALA A 532 23.00 3.18 -19.35
C ALA A 532 23.42 4.40 -18.53
N ALA A 533 22.96 5.61 -18.89
CA ALA A 533 23.26 6.83 -18.17
C ALA A 533 22.61 6.84 -16.77
N THR A 534 21.33 6.48 -16.67
CA THR A 534 20.62 6.49 -15.38
C THR A 534 21.07 5.36 -14.46
N ALA A 535 21.35 4.17 -15.02
CA ALA A 535 21.97 3.07 -14.30
C ALA A 535 23.35 3.45 -13.72
N SER A 536 24.18 4.18 -14.49
CA SER A 536 25.53 4.58 -14.03
C SER A 536 25.49 5.50 -12.81
N VAL A 537 24.54 6.43 -12.75
CA VAL A 537 24.34 7.31 -11.57
C VAL A 537 24.01 6.46 -10.34
N PHE A 538 23.08 5.52 -10.47
CA PHE A 538 22.69 4.64 -9.36
C PHE A 538 23.84 3.72 -8.92
N ARG A 539 24.60 3.16 -9.86
CA ARG A 539 25.79 2.36 -9.55
C ARG A 539 26.87 3.15 -8.84
N GLU A 540 27.10 4.39 -9.25
CA GLU A 540 28.12 5.24 -8.64
C GLU A 540 27.80 5.52 -7.16
N ILE A 541 26.53 5.71 -6.82
CA ILE A 541 26.09 5.82 -5.41
C ILE A 541 26.43 4.53 -4.65
N GLY A 542 26.10 3.37 -5.24
CA GLY A 542 26.42 2.08 -4.63
C GLY A 542 27.92 1.87 -4.44
N TYR A 543 28.72 2.21 -5.44
CA TYR A 543 30.18 2.13 -5.37
C TYR A 543 30.76 3.02 -4.27
N ARG A 544 30.35 4.29 -4.18
CA ARG A 544 30.82 5.23 -3.15
C ARG A 544 30.46 4.78 -1.74
N MET A 545 29.33 4.09 -1.58
CA MET A 545 28.84 3.60 -0.28
C MET A 545 29.16 2.13 0.00
N SER A 546 29.89 1.46 -0.90
CA SER A 546 30.17 0.01 -0.81
C SER A 546 28.90 -0.85 -0.69
N LEU A 547 27.81 -0.46 -1.36
CA LEU A 547 26.55 -1.20 -1.39
C LEU A 547 26.51 -2.12 -2.62
N PRO A 548 26.10 -3.40 -2.44
CA PRO A 548 26.03 -4.34 -3.55
C PRO A 548 24.86 -4.01 -4.48
N ILE A 549 25.07 -4.23 -5.78
CA ILE A 549 24.09 -4.00 -6.84
C ILE A 549 24.17 -5.15 -7.84
N GLN A 550 23.02 -5.51 -8.40
CA GLN A 550 22.86 -6.55 -9.41
C GLN A 550 22.16 -6.01 -10.65
N ASP A 551 22.08 -6.83 -11.69
CA ASP A 551 21.39 -6.51 -12.94
C ASP A 551 20.33 -7.54 -13.26
N TYR A 552 19.23 -7.06 -13.81
CA TYR A 552 18.15 -7.88 -14.33
C TYR A 552 17.76 -7.44 -15.73
N VAL A 553 17.65 -8.40 -16.62
CA VAL A 553 16.92 -8.29 -17.88
C VAL A 553 16.03 -9.52 -17.98
N ASN A 554 14.82 -9.35 -18.50
CA ASN A 554 13.98 -10.50 -18.78
C ASN A 554 14.55 -11.30 -19.95
N ARG A 555 14.24 -12.60 -20.03
CA ARG A 555 14.50 -13.37 -21.25
C ARG A 555 13.79 -12.72 -22.44
N CYS A 556 14.46 -12.66 -23.59
CA CYS A 556 13.92 -12.03 -24.79
C CYS A 556 12.67 -12.71 -25.35
N ASP A 557 12.42 -13.99 -25.01
CA ASP A 557 11.29 -14.78 -25.48
C ASP A 557 10.07 -14.75 -24.53
N ILE A 558 10.18 -14.05 -23.39
CA ILE A 558 9.11 -13.91 -22.39
C ILE A 558 8.81 -12.42 -22.24
N LYS A 559 7.53 -12.05 -22.25
CA LYS A 559 7.12 -10.68 -21.94
C LYS A 559 7.17 -10.45 -20.42
N GLY A 560 7.82 -9.38 -19.98
CA GLY A 560 7.84 -8.95 -18.59
C GLY A 560 6.66 -8.06 -18.22
N GLY A 561 6.55 -7.74 -16.93
CA GLY A 561 5.73 -6.63 -16.44
C GLY A 561 6.38 -5.27 -16.73
N SER A 562 5.60 -4.19 -16.61
CA SER A 562 6.10 -2.81 -16.59
C SER A 562 5.92 -2.22 -15.18
N THR A 563 6.39 -1.01 -14.95
CA THR A 563 6.38 -0.35 -13.63
C THR A 563 5.86 1.08 -13.75
N ILE A 564 5.85 1.82 -12.65
CA ILE A 564 5.61 3.27 -12.65
C ILE A 564 6.68 4.08 -13.39
N GLY A 565 7.89 3.53 -13.57
CA GLY A 565 9.07 4.25 -14.08
C GLY A 565 8.82 4.87 -15.45
N PRO A 566 8.48 4.07 -16.48
CA PRO A 566 8.15 4.58 -17.80
C PRO A 566 6.99 5.59 -17.81
N LEU A 567 5.98 5.38 -16.95
CA LEU A 567 4.82 6.27 -16.86
C LEU A 567 5.20 7.67 -16.39
N VAL A 568 5.93 7.76 -15.27
CA VAL A 568 6.36 9.05 -14.71
C VAL A 568 7.40 9.70 -15.62
N ALA A 569 8.33 8.92 -16.18
CA ALA A 569 9.35 9.40 -17.11
C ALA A 569 8.72 10.00 -18.37
N ALA A 570 7.72 9.35 -18.96
CA ALA A 570 7.04 9.83 -20.16
C ALA A 570 6.24 11.12 -19.89
N GLN A 571 5.63 11.25 -18.71
CA GLN A 571 4.84 12.43 -18.35
C GLN A 571 5.68 13.66 -18.02
N LEU A 572 6.80 13.48 -17.32
CA LEU A 572 7.60 14.58 -16.78
C LEU A 572 8.90 14.84 -17.54
N GLY A 573 9.36 13.87 -18.34
CA GLY A 573 10.66 13.91 -19.00
C GLY A 573 11.82 13.86 -18.00
N ILE A 574 11.64 13.23 -16.84
CA ILE A 574 12.69 13.09 -15.81
C ILE A 574 13.53 11.83 -16.11
N PRO A 575 14.88 11.92 -16.14
CA PRO A 575 15.74 10.75 -16.21
C PRO A 575 15.43 9.76 -15.08
N THR A 576 15.13 8.51 -15.44
CA THR A 576 14.63 7.51 -14.51
C THR A 576 15.46 6.22 -14.54
N VAL A 577 15.65 5.60 -13.38
CA VAL A 577 16.20 4.24 -13.22
C VAL A 577 15.19 3.39 -12.47
N ASP A 578 14.95 2.17 -12.96
CA ASP A 578 14.11 1.18 -12.28
C ASP A 578 14.98 0.21 -11.48
N VAL A 579 14.66 0.06 -10.19
CA VAL A 579 15.41 -0.75 -9.24
C VAL A 579 14.50 -1.51 -8.30
N GLY A 580 14.97 -2.60 -7.71
CA GLY A 580 14.17 -3.41 -6.77
C GLY A 580 14.97 -4.37 -5.92
N ALA A 581 14.47 -4.71 -4.74
CA ALA A 581 15.01 -5.83 -3.97
C ALA A 581 14.55 -7.16 -4.62
N PRO A 582 15.43 -8.18 -4.68
CA PRO A 582 15.10 -9.46 -5.29
C PRO A 582 14.14 -10.27 -4.38
N MET A 583 13.08 -10.83 -4.97
CA MET A 583 12.08 -11.64 -4.28
C MET A 583 11.62 -12.85 -5.09
N LEU A 584 10.98 -13.79 -4.40
CA LEU A 584 10.28 -14.93 -4.96
C LEU A 584 8.77 -14.81 -4.73
N SER A 585 8.03 -15.54 -5.57
CA SER A 585 6.57 -15.70 -5.47
C SER A 585 5.78 -14.39 -5.56
N MET A 586 6.32 -13.37 -6.24
CA MET A 586 5.65 -12.09 -6.52
C MET A 586 4.18 -12.28 -6.94
N HIS A 587 3.29 -11.44 -6.40
CA HIS A 587 1.83 -11.47 -6.51
C HIS A 587 1.11 -12.64 -5.78
N SER A 588 1.85 -13.44 -5.00
CA SER A 588 1.26 -14.41 -4.06
C SER A 588 0.64 -13.71 -2.85
N ILE A 589 -0.34 -14.33 -2.19
CA ILE A 589 -0.80 -13.85 -0.88
C ILE A 589 0.32 -13.85 0.17
N ARG A 590 1.35 -14.67 -0.03
CA ARG A 590 2.55 -14.74 0.80
C ARG A 590 3.78 -14.94 -0.07
N GLU A 591 4.63 -13.95 -0.04
CA GLU A 591 5.82 -13.76 -0.85
C GLU A 591 7.06 -13.95 0.03
N MET A 592 8.25 -13.89 -0.59
CA MET A 592 9.51 -14.12 0.08
C MET A 592 10.62 -13.22 -0.47
N CYS A 593 11.28 -12.45 0.39
CA CYS A 593 12.52 -11.73 0.07
C CYS A 593 13.57 -11.97 1.18
N SER A 594 14.80 -11.53 0.97
CA SER A 594 15.82 -11.50 2.03
C SER A 594 15.55 -10.38 3.03
N ALA A 595 16.06 -10.54 4.25
CA ALA A 595 16.15 -9.46 5.22
C ALA A 595 17.23 -8.44 4.84
N ASP A 596 18.39 -8.90 4.38
CA ASP A 596 19.55 -8.04 4.06
C ASP A 596 19.25 -7.05 2.94
N ASP A 597 18.48 -7.44 1.92
CA ASP A 597 18.17 -6.52 0.81
C ASP A 597 17.21 -5.39 1.21
N ILE A 598 16.50 -5.51 2.34
CA ILE A 598 15.72 -4.40 2.91
C ILE A 598 16.66 -3.33 3.47
N ASP A 599 17.68 -3.75 4.23
CA ASP A 599 18.69 -2.82 4.74
C ASP A 599 19.49 -2.21 3.59
N HIS A 600 19.96 -3.01 2.63
CA HIS A 600 20.62 -2.50 1.42
C HIS A 600 19.75 -1.47 0.69
N ALA A 601 18.45 -1.74 0.51
CA ALA A 601 17.53 -0.80 -0.14
C ALA A 601 17.40 0.52 0.62
N PHE A 602 17.24 0.44 1.95
CA PHE A 602 17.16 1.61 2.81
C PHE A 602 18.44 2.45 2.77
N GLN A 603 19.62 1.82 2.94
CA GLN A 603 20.91 2.50 2.89
C GLN A 603 21.14 3.16 1.53
N HIS A 604 20.77 2.48 0.44
CA HIS A 604 20.94 3.00 -0.91
C HIS A 604 20.04 4.21 -1.17
N PHE A 605 18.76 4.16 -0.77
CA PHE A 605 17.85 5.31 -0.93
C PHE A 605 18.25 6.49 -0.06
N LYS A 606 18.77 6.25 1.15
CA LYS A 606 19.31 7.32 2.01
C LYS A 606 20.51 7.99 1.35
N ALA A 607 21.48 7.19 0.89
CA ALA A 607 22.65 7.69 0.16
C ALA A 607 22.26 8.44 -1.13
N TYR A 608 21.25 7.96 -1.85
CA TYR A 608 20.70 8.64 -3.01
C TYR A 608 20.23 10.05 -2.67
N PHE A 609 19.40 10.21 -1.64
CA PHE A 609 18.93 11.53 -1.22
C PHE A 609 20.05 12.45 -0.77
N GLU A 610 21.10 11.93 -0.14
CA GLU A 610 22.20 12.72 0.39
C GLU A 610 23.23 13.14 -0.66
N THR A 611 23.36 12.41 -1.79
CA THR A 611 24.50 12.58 -2.70
C THR A 611 24.16 12.87 -4.17
N VAL A 612 22.95 12.52 -4.64
CA VAL A 612 22.65 12.56 -6.08
C VAL A 612 22.71 13.98 -6.65
N GLY A 613 22.30 15.00 -5.89
CA GLY A 613 22.30 16.38 -6.36
C GLY A 613 23.70 16.88 -6.69
N ASP A 614 24.66 16.67 -5.79
CA ASP A 614 26.06 17.01 -5.99
C ASP A 614 26.67 16.22 -7.15
N MET A 615 26.36 14.92 -7.23
CA MET A 615 26.86 14.05 -8.29
C MET A 615 26.39 14.50 -9.68
N LEU A 616 25.11 14.85 -9.84
CA LEU A 616 24.59 15.35 -11.11
C LEU A 616 25.23 16.70 -11.50
N LEU A 617 25.51 17.56 -10.53
CA LEU A 617 26.25 18.81 -10.75
C LEU A 617 27.69 18.56 -11.22
N GLU A 618 28.38 17.59 -10.63
CA GLU A 618 29.73 17.15 -11.06
C GLU A 618 29.71 16.66 -12.51
N MET A 619 28.78 15.79 -12.86
CA MET A 619 28.64 15.25 -14.23
C MET A 619 28.39 16.36 -15.25
N MET A 620 27.53 17.33 -14.94
CA MET A 620 27.27 18.49 -15.81
C MET A 620 28.51 19.39 -15.98
N ARG A 621 29.32 19.57 -14.94
CA ARG A 621 30.57 20.36 -15.00
C ARG A 621 31.64 19.66 -15.83
N GLY A 622 31.79 18.34 -15.69
CA GLY A 622 32.71 17.52 -16.48
C GLY A 622 32.46 17.64 -17.99
N GLN A 623 31.19 17.64 -18.41
CA GLN A 623 30.83 17.81 -19.82
C GLN A 623 31.21 19.19 -20.40
N ARG A 624 31.14 20.26 -19.59
CA ARG A 624 31.57 21.61 -20.03
C ARG A 624 33.08 21.75 -20.17
N GLY A 625 33.85 21.00 -19.37
CA GLY A 625 35.32 20.98 -19.45
C GLY A 625 35.83 20.36 -20.75
N VAL A 626 35.16 19.32 -21.26
CA VAL A 626 35.54 18.63 -22.50
C VAL A 626 35.25 19.50 -23.74
N ASN A 627 34.15 20.26 -23.75
CA ASN A 627 33.81 21.15 -24.88
C ASN A 627 34.64 22.44 -24.97
N ARG A 628 35.53 22.72 -24.00
CA ARG A 628 36.49 23.84 -24.05
C ARG A 628 37.92 23.42 -24.44
N GLY A 629 38.14 22.16 -24.82
CA GLY A 629 39.43 21.65 -25.29
C GLY A 629 39.77 22.01 -26.75
N GLY A 630 39.55 23.26 -27.15
CA GLY A 630 39.87 23.78 -28.50
C GLY A 630 40.62 25.12 -28.52
N GLU A 631 40.92 25.71 -27.36
CA GLU A 631 41.81 26.87 -27.25
C GLU A 631 42.75 26.67 -26.05
N GLU A 632 43.95 26.14 -26.34
CA GLU A 632 45.08 26.23 -25.41
C GLU A 632 45.45 27.72 -25.22
N ARG A 633 45.38 28.18 -23.97
CA ARG A 633 46.31 29.19 -23.46
C ARG A 633 47.14 28.55 -22.36
N ASP A 634 48.45 28.61 -22.58
CA ASP A 634 49.50 28.26 -21.65
C ASP A 634 49.34 28.94 -20.28
N GLY A 635 49.73 28.20 -19.23
CA GLY A 635 50.22 28.80 -17.98
C GLY A 635 49.56 28.31 -16.70
N GLY A 636 50.23 27.37 -16.02
CA GLY A 636 50.31 27.35 -14.56
C GLY A 636 49.36 26.42 -13.79
N ASP A 637 50.00 25.45 -13.12
CA ASP A 637 49.48 24.59 -12.04
C ASP A 637 48.56 23.42 -12.44
N LYS A 638 49.19 22.32 -12.88
CA LYS A 638 48.58 20.99 -12.99
C LYS A 638 48.92 20.18 -11.75
N SER A 639 48.14 20.34 -10.69
CA SER A 639 47.93 19.25 -9.74
C SER A 639 46.44 19.18 -9.39
N ARG A 640 45.84 18.01 -9.68
CA ARG A 640 44.41 17.67 -9.55
C ARG A 640 43.52 18.15 -10.70
N CYS A 641 43.49 17.37 -11.78
CA CYS A 641 42.25 16.84 -12.36
C CYS A 641 42.53 16.01 -13.62
N LEU A 642 41.61 15.07 -13.88
CA LEU A 642 41.52 14.10 -14.97
C LEU A 642 42.30 12.78 -14.82
N HIS A 643 41.69 11.83 -14.11
CA HIS A 643 41.70 10.44 -14.58
C HIS A 643 40.47 10.23 -15.46
N VAL A 644 40.72 10.10 -16.77
CA VAL A 644 39.75 9.56 -17.74
C VAL A 644 39.59 8.07 -17.40
N TRP A 645 38.37 7.68 -17.03
CA TRP A 645 38.02 6.29 -16.72
C TRP A 645 37.88 5.50 -18.02
N ILE A 646 38.98 4.88 -18.46
CA ILE A 646 38.93 3.75 -19.38
C ILE A 646 39.03 2.50 -18.50
N LEU A 647 37.97 1.70 -18.49
CA LEU A 647 37.97 0.34 -17.95
C LEU A 647 39.09 -0.45 -18.65
N LYS A 648 40.25 -0.58 -17.99
CA LYS A 648 41.23 -1.61 -18.32
C LYS A 648 40.94 -2.81 -17.43
N HIS A 649 40.37 -3.84 -18.04
CA HIS A 649 40.52 -5.21 -17.54
C HIS A 649 42.01 -5.55 -17.58
N GLU A 650 42.63 -5.70 -16.41
CA GLU A 650 43.92 -6.39 -16.30
C GLU A 650 43.65 -7.89 -16.20
N GLU A 651 43.86 -8.60 -17.32
CA GLU A 651 44.08 -10.04 -17.30
C GLU A 651 45.42 -10.30 -16.60
N LYS A 652 45.37 -11.05 -15.49
CA LYS A 652 46.55 -11.70 -14.93
C LYS A 652 46.87 -12.92 -15.79
N GLU A 653 47.76 -12.74 -16.76
CA GLU A 653 48.54 -13.86 -17.29
C GLU A 653 49.73 -14.14 -16.37
N GLU A 654 49.75 -15.35 -15.81
CA GLU A 654 50.93 -15.93 -15.17
C GLU A 654 51.96 -16.25 -16.25
N GLY A 655 53.07 -15.51 -16.25
CA GLY A 655 54.23 -15.83 -17.06
C GLY A 655 55.04 -16.98 -16.46
N GLY A 656 55.41 -17.94 -17.31
CA GLY A 656 56.62 -18.72 -17.08
C GLY A 656 56.69 -20.07 -17.80
N GLY A 657 57.36 -20.10 -18.96
CA GLY A 657 58.10 -21.32 -19.33
C GLY A 657 58.21 -21.67 -20.82
N GLY A 658 59.03 -20.93 -21.57
CA GLY A 658 60.08 -21.51 -22.41
C GLY A 658 59.71 -22.21 -23.73
N GLY A 659 60.36 -21.76 -24.81
CA GLY A 659 60.89 -22.68 -25.82
C GLY A 659 60.46 -22.42 -27.27
N GLY A 660 61.23 -21.58 -27.96
CA GLY A 660 61.86 -21.93 -29.23
C GLY A 660 61.00 -22.15 -30.49
N GLY A 661 61.28 -21.31 -31.49
CA GLY A 661 61.53 -21.84 -32.83
C GLY A 661 60.48 -21.54 -33.90
N GLY A 662 60.80 -20.56 -34.75
CA GLY A 662 60.87 -20.77 -36.20
C GLY A 662 59.59 -20.71 -37.03
N GLY A 663 59.72 -20.05 -38.19
CA GLY A 663 58.96 -20.40 -39.41
C GLY A 663 57.88 -19.40 -39.78
N GLY A 664 58.10 -18.69 -40.89
CA GLY A 664 57.13 -17.75 -41.44
C GLY A 664 56.00 -18.41 -42.24
N GLY A 665 55.29 -17.59 -42.99
CA GLY A 665 54.31 -18.04 -43.98
C GLY A 665 53.03 -17.23 -43.90
N GLY A 666 52.79 -16.39 -44.90
CA GLY A 666 51.56 -15.64 -45.05
C GLY A 666 50.37 -16.52 -45.43
N GLY A 667 49.20 -15.89 -45.44
CA GLY A 667 47.97 -16.48 -45.93
C GLY A 667 46.77 -15.78 -45.31
N GLY A 668 46.10 -14.93 -46.09
CA GLY A 668 44.81 -14.37 -45.69
C GLY A 668 43.72 -15.44 -45.68
N VAL A 669 42.55 -15.02 -45.19
CA VAL A 669 41.19 -15.25 -45.74
C VAL A 669 40.16 -15.04 -44.62
N GLY A 670 39.24 -14.10 -44.86
CA GLY A 670 37.80 -14.33 -44.77
C GLY A 670 37.11 -14.40 -43.39
N ASN A 671 36.24 -13.41 -43.17
CA ASN A 671 34.94 -13.45 -42.49
C ASN A 671 34.78 -14.34 -41.24
N ARG A 672 34.47 -13.70 -40.11
CA ARG A 672 33.08 -13.55 -39.62
C ARG A 672 32.94 -12.36 -38.69
#